data_AF-A0A3M1PYI8-F1
#
_entry.id   AF-A0A3M1PYI8-F1
#
_cell.length_a   1.000
_cell.length_b   1.000
_cell.length_c   1.000
_cell.angle_alpha   90.00
_cell.angle_beta   90.00
_cell.angle_gamma   90.00
#
_symmetry.space_group_name_H-M   'P 1'
#
loop_
_entity.id
_entity.type
_entity.pdbx_description
1 polymer ?
#
loop_
_entity_poly.entity_id
_entity_poly.type
_entity_poly.pdbx_seq_one_letter_code
_entity_poly.pdbx_strand_id
1 'polypeptide(L)'
;MGDDLEPEPDQAADAERDRRDRGARRDRLRRRVGLVGPGRRGGRRHRRPSGQQQRDEPDAEIEARRDRDRPGQAERLDQHEPGGQGAGRAAERVDAVEIADIAPRQRAAIDRPARKQRQRGSHQERRHQQARDRQRGPHGHRQQRQVEAAGGGRGERGKRASEQRDREQPERADEQLGRPEPGQAARRPAVGEAPGDERSDPETGHEGGEHGDRGPAAGPEHEGQPPGPDHLHDQRGDPRDEEQRRDAGQRRATGFRAPSAPPSGSGHRDPPAGRAGHRRGKVSCAAVPGPGRTRRPPDPERLLALIRGGDPRALWDVTSLARKLRIPHERRETVRRGLDALVRKGALRLLRGRWYVPAERADGVVGRYVRHPAGFGFVVPDDPREVDLFVPPGADGGALHGDLVVADVVDVKPDGRREGAVRQVFEPPVRRLVGRFVSGWRGAGLVEPLDRQLELEIRVPAGATNGAESGELVTVELVEGPDRAGRARGEVVERLGRPESAAGAIAAVLARYGFSREFPDEVVEEAERRAASARAEIRRREDFRALTVVTIDGADAKDFDDAISVERLRGGGWRLHVFIADVAFMVRPGGALDREALRRGTSVYFPGLAVPMLPPRLSEDVCSLRPHLDRLTQGVTIEIGRGGGFRSVRFHDGVIRSAARLTYEQVNAHLAGHHDVGTPPAPEVARMLADAASLARTLLRARRRRGALDLDMPEPRLELGIDGSVRAIALHDRGLAERMIEEFMVAANRAVAAQLDGAPEPALFRVHERPDPRRLERLREILEPLGYDVPVPSRGIRPGDLAPLLEMSRGRPEQPFVHRQLLRSLSLARYDPECLGHFGLALSEYTHFTSPIRRYPDLVVHRALRRLRSGAKRGRAAARREFVELAAVESSRLEREAEAAEREARAWLVAQFMAGRVGDPAEGIVVDIGPFGLVLALDEPPVEATLPIERLGVGRVRFDPRKMVIRSPGRGPVYRLGQRLEVIVDRVDPLTRRVEVAPVEPPPRRREDGGRGRRSEARKRSPRRRGGRGGRRR
;
A
#
# COMPACT_ATOMS: atom_id res chain seq x y z
N MET A 1 20.18 37.87 -37.85
CA MET A 1 19.29 39.02 -37.63
C MET A 1 18.23 38.57 -36.64
N GLY A 2 18.18 39.07 -35.41
CA GLY A 2 19.05 40.08 -34.78
C GLY A 2 18.24 40.87 -33.77
N ASP A 3 18.74 40.92 -32.52
CA ASP A 3 18.76 42.08 -31.61
C ASP A 3 18.85 41.59 -30.15
N ASP A 4 19.88 42.05 -29.45
CA ASP A 4 20.13 41.76 -28.04
C ASP A 4 19.42 42.78 -27.14
N LEU A 5 18.80 42.33 -26.03
CA LEU A 5 18.46 43.19 -24.90
C LEU A 5 18.62 42.43 -23.57
N GLU A 6 19.51 42.92 -22.71
CA GLU A 6 19.62 42.49 -21.32
C GLU A 6 18.51 43.11 -20.45
N PRO A 7 18.03 42.43 -19.38
CA PRO A 7 17.09 43.00 -18.42
C PRO A 7 17.79 43.70 -17.23
N GLU A 8 17.48 44.99 -17.03
CA GLU A 8 17.90 45.79 -15.86
C GLU A 8 17.32 45.28 -14.51
N PRO A 9 17.97 45.54 -13.36
CA PRO A 9 17.71 44.82 -12.10
C PRO A 9 16.88 45.61 -11.06
N ASP A 10 15.56 45.77 -11.27
CA ASP A 10 14.69 46.42 -10.25
C ASP A 10 13.30 45.76 -10.04
N GLN A 11 13.28 44.43 -9.81
CA GLN A 11 12.06 43.70 -9.39
C GLN A 11 12.15 43.07 -7.99
N ALA A 12 13.26 43.27 -7.26
CA ALA A 12 13.42 42.76 -5.90
C ALA A 12 12.73 43.63 -4.83
N ALA A 13 12.57 44.94 -5.07
CA ALA A 13 12.17 45.91 -4.05
C ALA A 13 10.67 45.82 -3.67
N ASP A 14 9.77 45.74 -4.64
CA ASP A 14 8.31 45.79 -4.37
C ASP A 14 7.78 44.52 -3.70
N ALA A 15 8.40 43.37 -3.96
CA ALA A 15 8.04 42.10 -3.31
C ALA A 15 8.24 42.14 -1.78
N GLU A 16 9.18 42.94 -1.28
CA GLU A 16 9.36 43.14 0.18
C GLU A 16 8.44 44.24 0.74
N ARG A 17 8.11 45.25 -0.08
CA ARG A 17 7.24 46.37 0.28
C ARG A 17 5.83 45.90 0.64
N ASP A 18 5.24 45.05 -0.20
CA ASP A 18 3.89 44.49 0.01
C ASP A 18 3.83 43.46 1.16
N ARG A 19 4.94 42.74 1.42
CA ARG A 19 5.06 41.87 2.61
C ARG A 19 5.00 42.67 3.93
N ARG A 20 5.62 43.85 3.98
CA ARG A 20 5.61 44.73 5.18
C ARG A 20 4.22 45.30 5.46
N ASP A 21 3.46 45.70 4.43
CA ASP A 21 2.15 46.32 4.61
C ASP A 21 1.04 45.32 5.03
N ARG A 22 1.14 44.06 4.58
CA ARG A 22 0.30 42.95 5.07
C ARG A 22 0.53 42.65 6.56
N GLY A 23 1.73 42.89 7.08
CA GLY A 23 2.03 42.85 8.51
C GLY A 23 1.32 43.95 9.30
N ALA A 24 1.44 45.20 8.84
CA ALA A 24 0.88 46.38 9.53
C ALA A 24 -0.65 46.33 9.73
N ARG A 25 -1.39 45.65 8.85
CA ARG A 25 -2.85 45.49 8.97
C ARG A 25 -3.30 44.51 10.07
N ARG A 26 -2.49 43.50 10.44
CA ARG A 26 -2.87 42.52 11.50
C ARG A 26 -2.83 43.10 12.91
N ASP A 27 -1.89 44.01 13.19
CA ASP A 27 -1.73 44.58 14.54
C ASP A 27 -2.77 45.66 14.89
N ARG A 28 -3.35 46.34 13.89
CA ARG A 28 -4.38 47.37 14.13
C ARG A 28 -5.70 46.78 14.66
N LEU A 29 -6.05 45.53 14.36
CA LEU A 29 -7.24 44.87 14.93
C LEU A 29 -7.06 44.41 16.39
N ARG A 30 -5.82 44.29 16.90
CA ARG A 30 -5.56 43.83 18.28
C ARG A 30 -5.60 44.95 19.34
N ARG A 31 -5.84 46.21 18.96
CA ARG A 31 -5.82 47.38 19.85
C ARG A 31 -7.15 48.15 19.92
N ARG A 32 -8.30 47.48 20.09
CA ARG A 32 -9.58 48.19 20.35
C ARG A 32 -10.63 47.49 21.24
N VAL A 33 -10.19 46.81 22.30
CA VAL A 33 -10.99 46.62 23.53
C VAL A 33 -10.12 47.06 24.73
N GLY A 34 -10.73 47.67 25.73
CA GLY A 34 -10.05 48.56 26.69
C GLY A 34 -9.34 47.92 27.90
N LEU A 35 -8.65 48.81 28.62
CA LEU A 35 -8.08 48.64 29.98
C LEU A 35 -9.22 48.42 31.01
N VAL A 36 -9.03 48.03 32.28
CA VAL A 36 -8.07 48.50 33.32
C VAL A 36 -7.72 47.36 34.30
N GLY A 37 -6.57 47.47 35.00
CA GLY A 37 -6.10 46.54 36.04
C GLY A 37 -6.51 46.93 37.49
N PRO A 38 -5.61 46.74 38.48
CA PRO A 38 -5.53 45.45 39.17
C PRO A 38 -5.65 45.51 40.71
N GLY A 39 -6.08 44.42 41.35
CA GLY A 39 -6.17 44.30 42.82
C GLY A 39 -5.76 42.92 43.36
N ARG A 40 -5.07 42.88 44.52
CA ARG A 40 -4.62 41.65 45.20
C ARG A 40 -5.47 41.34 46.44
N ARG A 41 -5.75 40.04 46.69
CA ARG A 41 -5.46 39.27 47.94
C ARG A 41 -6.51 38.19 48.27
N GLY A 42 -6.03 36.97 48.56
CA GLY A 42 -6.70 35.96 49.39
C GLY A 42 -7.90 35.22 48.76
N GLY A 43 -8.25 33.99 49.17
CA GLY A 43 -7.48 33.03 49.98
C GLY A 43 -8.34 32.19 50.94
N ARG A 44 -8.29 30.85 50.80
CA ARG A 44 -9.08 29.83 51.55
C ARG A 44 -10.60 29.84 51.18
N ARG A 45 -11.40 28.78 51.40
CA ARG A 45 -11.19 27.30 51.52
C ARG A 45 -12.58 26.61 51.42
N HIS A 46 -12.56 25.30 51.12
CA HIS A 46 -13.52 24.25 51.55
C HIS A 46 -14.92 24.12 50.91
N ARG A 47 -15.29 22.83 50.74
CA ARG A 47 -16.65 22.19 50.74
C ARG A 47 -17.58 22.57 49.56
N ARG A 48 -18.07 21.67 48.68
CA ARG A 48 -18.78 20.35 48.81
C ARG A 48 -20.06 20.42 49.67
N PRO A 49 -21.14 19.66 49.33
CA PRO A 49 -21.67 19.32 47.99
C PRO A 49 -23.23 19.27 47.97
N SER A 50 -23.82 18.55 47.00
CA SER A 50 -25.12 17.80 47.07
C SER A 50 -26.46 18.57 47.10
N GLY A 51 -27.55 17.83 46.77
CA GLY A 51 -28.89 18.32 46.41
C GLY A 51 -29.10 18.21 44.88
N GLN A 52 -30.04 17.47 44.27
CA GLN A 52 -31.37 16.96 44.70
C GLN A 52 -32.28 18.10 45.20
N GLN A 53 -33.50 18.30 44.68
CA GLN A 53 -34.51 17.36 44.14
C GLN A 53 -35.32 18.01 42.97
N GLN A 54 -36.05 17.29 42.10
CA GLN A 54 -37.53 17.12 42.07
C GLN A 54 -38.36 18.44 42.15
N ARG A 55 -39.48 18.66 41.42
CA ARG A 55 -40.38 17.78 40.63
C ARG A 55 -41.40 18.60 39.77
N ASP A 56 -42.19 17.90 38.93
CA ASP A 56 -43.61 18.12 38.51
C ASP A 56 -44.06 19.55 38.02
N GLU A 57 -44.45 19.77 36.74
CA GLU A 57 -45.79 19.61 36.09
C GLU A 57 -46.80 20.78 36.34
N PRO A 58 -47.83 21.04 35.48
CA PRO A 58 -48.02 20.80 34.04
C PRO A 58 -48.65 22.03 33.27
N ASP A 59 -49.47 21.79 32.24
CA ASP A 59 -50.18 22.71 31.30
C ASP A 59 -51.28 23.62 31.97
N ALA A 60 -52.03 24.55 31.31
CA ALA A 60 -52.40 24.80 29.90
C ALA A 60 -52.89 26.27 29.67
N GLU A 61 -52.76 26.92 28.49
CA GLU A 61 -53.76 27.10 27.39
C GLU A 61 -54.44 28.51 27.31
N ILE A 62 -55.17 28.80 26.20
CA ILE A 62 -56.15 29.90 25.92
C ILE A 62 -55.72 31.14 25.07
N GLU A 63 -56.67 31.53 24.20
CA GLU A 63 -56.84 32.56 23.13
C GLU A 63 -56.21 33.98 23.31
N ALA A 64 -55.95 34.85 22.30
CA ALA A 64 -56.33 35.06 20.88
C ALA A 64 -57.51 36.04 20.54
N ARG A 65 -57.21 37.19 19.86
CA ARG A 65 -58.11 38.09 19.04
C ARG A 65 -57.27 39.25 18.40
N ARG A 66 -57.40 39.57 17.09
CA ARG A 66 -58.15 40.68 16.40
C ARG A 66 -57.57 42.11 16.60
N ASP A 67 -57.67 43.10 15.69
CA ASP A 67 -58.29 43.28 14.34
C ASP A 67 -57.64 44.50 13.59
N ARG A 68 -57.61 44.52 12.23
CA ARG A 68 -57.65 45.71 11.29
C ARG A 68 -56.54 46.82 11.34
N ASP A 69 -56.39 47.77 10.38
CA ASP A 69 -57.23 48.27 9.25
C ASP A 69 -56.41 48.80 8.00
N ARG A 70 -57.07 49.43 6.99
CA ARG A 70 -56.54 50.04 5.70
C ARG A 70 -56.54 51.62 5.74
N PRO A 71 -56.37 52.48 4.67
CA PRO A 71 -56.19 52.33 3.19
C PRO A 71 -55.13 53.29 2.47
N GLY A 72 -55.16 53.39 1.12
CA GLY A 72 -54.47 54.41 0.25
C GLY A 72 -53.39 53.83 -0.71
N GLN A 73 -53.28 53.97 -2.06
CA GLN A 73 -53.73 54.89 -3.16
C GLN A 73 -52.95 56.22 -3.30
N ALA A 74 -52.52 56.69 -4.50
CA ALA A 74 -52.56 56.15 -5.89
C ALA A 74 -51.58 56.87 -6.90
N GLU A 75 -51.57 56.44 -8.18
CA GLU A 75 -51.18 57.20 -9.41
C GLU A 75 -49.66 57.50 -9.67
N ARG A 76 -49.08 57.70 -10.87
CA ARG A 76 -49.41 57.70 -12.35
C ARG A 76 -48.03 57.65 -13.14
N LEU A 77 -47.79 57.62 -14.48
CA LEU A 77 -48.48 57.60 -15.81
C LEU A 77 -47.44 57.09 -16.89
N ASP A 78 -47.89 56.56 -18.05
CA ASP A 78 -47.41 56.73 -19.48
C ASP A 78 -45.92 56.60 -19.93
N GLN A 79 -45.55 56.28 -21.20
CA GLN A 79 -46.28 55.99 -22.47
C GLN A 79 -45.41 55.24 -23.54
N HIS A 80 -46.08 54.77 -24.61
CA HIS A 80 -45.62 54.51 -26.00
C HIS A 80 -44.88 53.21 -26.46
N GLU A 81 -45.56 52.56 -27.42
CA GLU A 81 -45.16 51.51 -28.41
C GLU A 81 -44.64 52.18 -29.73
N PRO A 82 -44.25 51.50 -30.87
CA PRO A 82 -44.77 50.20 -31.39
C PRO A 82 -43.83 49.24 -32.20
N GLY A 83 -44.35 48.02 -32.45
CA GLY A 83 -44.39 47.42 -33.81
C GLY A 83 -43.43 46.27 -34.22
N GLY A 84 -43.98 45.14 -34.74
CA GLY A 84 -43.18 44.11 -35.45
C GLY A 84 -43.71 42.66 -35.50
N GLN A 85 -44.73 42.40 -36.33
CA GLN A 85 -45.41 41.10 -36.61
C GLN A 85 -44.48 39.89 -36.94
N GLY A 86 -44.88 38.60 -36.81
CA GLY A 86 -46.12 37.98 -36.32
C GLY A 86 -46.38 36.53 -36.85
N ALA A 87 -47.63 36.04 -36.67
CA ALA A 87 -48.28 34.86 -37.32
C ALA A 87 -47.97 33.39 -36.87
N GLY A 88 -49.01 32.54 -36.94
CA GLY A 88 -49.01 31.07 -36.68
C GLY A 88 -49.60 30.68 -35.31
N ARG A 89 -50.89 30.35 -35.11
CA ARG A 89 -51.73 29.22 -35.62
C ARG A 89 -51.10 27.82 -35.43
N ALA A 90 -51.81 26.77 -34.98
CA ALA A 90 -53.11 26.65 -34.29
C ALA A 90 -53.30 25.19 -33.81
N ALA A 91 -54.26 24.94 -32.90
CA ALA A 91 -54.87 23.63 -32.57
C ALA A 91 -53.96 22.56 -31.90
N GLU A 92 -54.47 21.63 -31.06
CA GLU A 92 -55.75 21.56 -30.33
C GLU A 92 -55.63 20.68 -29.05
N ARG A 93 -56.63 20.84 -28.16
CA ARG A 93 -57.41 19.81 -27.39
C ARG A 93 -56.98 18.33 -27.49
N VAL A 94 -57.14 17.45 -26.50
CA VAL A 94 -57.86 17.41 -25.19
C VAL A 94 -57.14 16.37 -24.29
N ASP A 95 -57.44 16.11 -23.01
CA ASP A 95 -58.56 16.52 -22.13
C ASP A 95 -58.10 16.62 -20.67
N ALA A 96 -58.94 17.17 -19.79
CA ALA A 96 -58.76 17.15 -18.34
C ALA A 96 -59.82 16.27 -17.66
N VAL A 97 -59.43 15.58 -16.59
CA VAL A 97 -60.38 14.98 -15.62
C VAL A 97 -59.92 15.32 -14.21
N GLU A 98 -60.81 15.91 -13.43
CA GLU A 98 -60.55 16.40 -12.08
C GLU A 98 -60.88 15.37 -10.98
N ILE A 99 -60.13 15.49 -9.88
CA ILE A 99 -60.58 15.46 -8.47
C ILE A 99 -61.65 14.42 -8.06
N ALA A 100 -61.28 13.55 -7.11
CA ALA A 100 -62.17 13.07 -6.06
C ALA A 100 -61.40 12.78 -4.76
N ASP A 101 -61.72 13.49 -3.68
CA ASP A 101 -61.14 13.27 -2.34
C ASP A 101 -61.78 12.07 -1.63
N ILE A 102 -60.97 11.15 -1.09
CA ILE A 102 -61.34 10.36 0.11
C ILE A 102 -60.13 10.21 1.04
N ALA A 103 -60.30 10.66 2.28
CA ALA A 103 -59.42 10.41 3.41
C ALA A 103 -60.25 9.95 4.65
N PRO A 104 -59.64 9.52 5.76
CA PRO A 104 -58.71 8.39 5.82
C PRO A 104 -59.07 7.40 6.96
N ARG A 105 -59.08 6.08 6.72
CA ARG A 105 -59.26 5.07 7.80
C ARG A 105 -58.65 3.70 7.45
N GLN A 106 -57.57 3.32 8.15
CA GLN A 106 -57.31 1.98 8.75
C GLN A 106 -55.83 1.79 9.15
N ARG A 107 -55.43 2.37 10.30
CA ARG A 107 -54.21 1.95 11.03
C ARG A 107 -54.53 0.76 11.96
N ALA A 108 -54.54 -0.48 11.45
CA ALA A 108 -54.77 -1.66 12.31
C ALA A 108 -54.26 -3.02 11.76
N ALA A 109 -53.20 -3.07 10.94
CA ALA A 109 -52.61 -4.32 10.47
C ALA A 109 -51.07 -4.25 10.39
N ILE A 110 -50.43 -5.43 10.27
CA ILE A 110 -48.98 -5.59 10.06
C ILE A 110 -48.06 -5.14 11.23
N ASP A 111 -48.33 -5.56 12.48
CA ASP A 111 -47.27 -5.62 13.53
C ASP A 111 -47.48 -6.72 14.59
N ARG A 112 -47.86 -7.94 14.17
CA ARG A 112 -48.04 -9.10 15.08
C ARG A 112 -47.22 -10.38 14.81
N PRO A 113 -46.55 -10.61 13.65
CA PRO A 113 -45.63 -11.75 13.51
C PRO A 113 -44.29 -11.55 14.24
N ALA A 114 -43.67 -10.37 14.11
CA ALA A 114 -42.25 -10.15 14.40
C ALA A 114 -41.85 -10.36 15.88
N ARG A 115 -42.74 -10.01 16.83
CA ARG A 115 -42.46 -10.19 18.28
C ARG A 115 -42.42 -11.67 18.72
N LYS A 116 -43.19 -12.58 18.09
CA LYS A 116 -43.24 -14.00 18.50
C LYS A 116 -42.01 -14.81 18.07
N GLN A 117 -41.32 -14.43 16.99
CA GLN A 117 -40.06 -15.10 16.60
C GLN A 117 -38.88 -14.70 17.50
N ARG A 118 -38.73 -13.40 17.84
CA ARG A 118 -37.64 -12.93 18.72
C ARG A 118 -37.69 -13.54 20.14
N GLN A 119 -38.88 -13.87 20.65
CA GLN A 119 -39.03 -14.59 21.92
C GLN A 119 -38.67 -16.09 21.84
N ARG A 120 -38.77 -16.73 20.66
CA ARG A 120 -38.38 -18.14 20.50
C ARG A 120 -36.86 -18.31 20.40
N GLY A 121 -36.16 -17.41 19.69
CA GLY A 121 -34.69 -17.43 19.59
C GLY A 121 -34.00 -17.39 20.96
N SER A 122 -34.38 -16.42 21.81
CA SER A 122 -33.80 -16.26 23.15
C SER A 122 -34.18 -17.34 24.17
N HIS A 123 -35.05 -18.30 23.79
CA HIS A 123 -35.30 -19.54 24.53
C HIS A 123 -34.41 -20.69 24.05
N GLN A 124 -34.05 -20.71 22.76
CA GLN A 124 -33.15 -21.71 22.18
C GLN A 124 -31.69 -21.47 22.59
N GLU A 125 -31.25 -20.21 22.66
CA GLU A 125 -29.93 -19.83 23.19
C GLU A 125 -29.76 -20.24 24.66
N ARG A 126 -30.78 -19.99 25.51
CA ARG A 126 -30.76 -20.39 26.93
C ARG A 126 -30.70 -21.91 27.10
N ARG A 127 -31.36 -22.68 26.23
CA ARG A 127 -31.26 -24.15 26.20
C ARG A 127 -29.88 -24.63 25.76
N HIS A 128 -29.23 -23.98 24.78
CA HIS A 128 -27.85 -24.32 24.42
C HIS A 128 -26.84 -23.98 25.52
N GLN A 129 -27.02 -22.88 26.26
CA GLN A 129 -26.16 -22.57 27.41
C GLN A 129 -26.35 -23.59 28.55
N GLN A 130 -27.60 -23.90 28.94
CA GLN A 130 -27.88 -24.93 29.95
C GLN A 130 -27.44 -26.34 29.53
N ALA A 131 -27.36 -26.63 28.22
CA ALA A 131 -26.79 -27.89 27.74
C ALA A 131 -25.26 -27.97 27.93
N ARG A 132 -24.54 -26.85 27.80
CA ARG A 132 -23.09 -26.78 28.06
C ARG A 132 -22.78 -26.92 29.55
N ASP A 133 -23.54 -26.26 30.41
CA ASP A 133 -23.33 -26.31 31.86
C ASP A 133 -23.65 -27.72 32.45
N ARG A 134 -24.50 -28.51 31.77
CA ARG A 134 -24.84 -29.89 32.16
C ARG A 134 -23.80 -30.95 31.76
N GLN A 135 -22.76 -30.60 30.98
CA GLN A 135 -21.69 -31.55 30.62
C GLN A 135 -20.52 -31.59 31.63
N ARG A 136 -20.59 -30.83 32.74
CA ARG A 136 -19.64 -30.92 33.86
C ARG A 136 -20.25 -31.71 35.04
N GLY A 137 -20.18 -33.04 34.95
CA GLY A 137 -20.57 -33.95 36.02
C GLY A 137 -19.60 -33.92 37.23
N PRO A 138 -20.06 -34.13 38.48
CA PRO A 138 -19.23 -33.96 39.67
C PRO A 138 -18.68 -35.28 40.28
N HIS A 139 -17.35 -35.45 40.27
CA HIS A 139 -16.60 -36.30 41.20
C HIS A 139 -15.28 -35.60 41.56
N GLY A 140 -14.86 -35.50 42.83
CA GLY A 140 -15.61 -35.78 44.06
C GLY A 140 -14.78 -35.46 45.31
N HIS A 141 -15.22 -34.49 46.12
CA HIS A 141 -14.60 -34.19 47.43
C HIS A 141 -15.43 -34.76 48.57
N ARG A 142 -15.01 -35.91 49.11
CA ARG A 142 -15.34 -36.34 50.49
C ARG A 142 -14.28 -37.29 51.04
N GLN A 143 -13.33 -36.74 51.78
CA GLN A 143 -13.11 -37.13 53.18
C GLN A 143 -12.52 -35.94 53.95
N GLN A 144 -12.38 -36.07 55.26
CA GLN A 144 -12.42 -34.94 56.20
C GLN A 144 -11.21 -34.90 57.14
N ARG A 145 -10.87 -33.67 57.58
CA ARG A 145 -10.22 -33.30 58.85
C ARG A 145 -8.85 -33.93 59.18
N GLN A 146 -7.85 -33.08 59.31
CA GLN A 146 -7.14 -32.82 60.58
C GLN A 146 -6.54 -31.39 60.50
N VAL A 147 -6.97 -30.47 61.36
CA VAL A 147 -6.35 -30.05 62.65
C VAL A 147 -5.51 -28.76 62.48
N GLU A 148 -6.16 -27.66 62.85
CA GLU A 148 -5.73 -26.52 63.69
C GLU A 148 -4.29 -25.96 63.75
N ALA A 149 -4.27 -24.63 63.94
CA ALA A 149 -3.38 -23.83 64.80
C ALA A 149 -2.03 -23.28 64.29
N ALA A 150 -1.73 -22.06 64.80
CA ALA A 150 -0.49 -21.27 64.73
C ALA A 150 0.04 -20.84 63.34
N GLY A 151 0.70 -19.69 63.17
CA GLY A 151 1.03 -18.62 64.12
C GLY A 151 1.58 -17.37 63.39
N GLY A 152 2.07 -16.36 64.13
CA GLY A 152 2.73 -15.18 63.55
C GLY A 152 4.14 -15.50 62.99
N GLY A 153 4.87 -14.58 62.33
CA GLY A 153 4.61 -13.16 62.06
C GLY A 153 5.82 -12.27 62.37
N ARG A 154 6.13 -11.29 61.50
CA ARG A 154 7.26 -10.31 61.57
C ARG A 154 8.67 -10.94 61.42
N GLY A 155 9.66 -10.15 60.98
CA GLY A 155 11.10 -10.52 61.12
C GLY A 155 12.05 -9.90 60.09
N GLU A 156 12.78 -8.87 60.49
CA GLU A 156 13.71 -8.03 59.69
C GLU A 156 14.98 -8.68 59.07
N ARG A 157 15.49 -8.02 58.00
CA ARG A 157 16.90 -7.65 57.68
C ARG A 157 18.08 -8.51 58.22
N GLY A 158 19.05 -8.89 57.36
CA GLY A 158 20.36 -9.40 57.84
C GLY A 158 21.50 -9.65 56.83
N LYS A 159 22.26 -8.61 56.49
CA LYS A 159 23.57 -8.57 55.76
C LYS A 159 24.57 -9.75 55.91
N ARG A 160 25.23 -10.11 54.77
CA ARG A 160 26.63 -10.66 54.62
C ARG A 160 26.86 -12.11 55.16
N ALA A 161 27.92 -12.87 54.80
CA ALA A 161 29.13 -12.58 54.01
C ALA A 161 29.66 -13.81 53.19
N SER A 162 30.49 -13.52 52.18
CA SER A 162 31.69 -14.25 51.68
C SER A 162 31.91 -15.76 51.83
N GLU A 163 32.37 -16.39 50.73
CA GLU A 163 33.45 -17.39 50.75
C GLU A 163 34.35 -17.26 49.49
N GLN A 164 35.44 -18.04 49.35
CA GLN A 164 36.62 -17.65 48.54
C GLN A 164 37.35 -18.83 47.86
N ARG A 165 38.15 -18.53 46.80
CA ARG A 165 39.26 -19.34 46.19
C ARG A 165 38.85 -20.50 45.25
N ASP A 166 39.68 -20.98 44.31
CA ASP A 166 41.08 -20.67 43.89
C ASP A 166 41.13 -20.49 42.34
N ARG A 167 41.92 -19.57 41.75
CA ARG A 167 43.34 -19.62 41.28
C ARG A 167 43.70 -20.68 40.23
N GLU A 168 44.15 -20.23 39.05
CA GLU A 168 45.54 -20.40 38.56
C GLU A 168 45.86 -19.53 37.30
N GLN A 169 47.16 -19.36 37.00
CA GLN A 169 47.75 -18.70 35.81
C GLN A 169 49.13 -19.34 35.53
N PRO A 170 49.52 -19.45 34.25
CA PRO A 170 50.74 -18.76 33.75
C PRO A 170 50.54 -18.25 32.29
N GLU A 171 51.41 -17.47 31.62
CA GLU A 171 52.57 -16.65 32.02
C GLU A 171 52.76 -15.49 31.01
N ARG A 172 53.90 -14.77 31.03
CA ARG A 172 54.26 -13.70 30.07
C ARG A 172 55.51 -14.06 29.27
N ALA A 173 55.61 -13.51 28.06
CA ALA A 173 56.88 -13.23 27.38
C ALA A 173 56.81 -11.84 26.73
N ASP A 174 57.92 -11.12 26.71
CA ASP A 174 58.08 -9.85 26.00
C ASP A 174 58.47 -10.08 24.54
N GLU A 175 58.06 -9.18 23.64
CA GLU A 175 58.95 -8.74 22.56
C GLU A 175 58.63 -7.31 22.11
N GLN A 176 59.66 -6.57 21.71
CA GLN A 176 59.58 -5.17 21.27
C GLN A 176 59.81 -5.10 19.76
N LEU A 177 59.20 -4.10 19.08
CA LEU A 177 59.84 -3.17 18.11
C LEU A 177 58.80 -2.49 17.19
N GLY A 178 59.22 -1.40 16.54
CA GLY A 178 58.65 -1.01 15.23
C GLY A 178 57.45 -0.05 15.20
N ARG A 179 57.64 1.21 15.61
CA ARG A 179 56.91 2.34 14.99
C ARG A 179 57.76 2.96 13.88
N PRO A 180 57.14 3.43 12.78
CA PRO A 180 57.64 4.58 12.04
C PRO A 180 56.64 5.75 12.07
N GLU A 181 57.16 6.98 12.19
CA GLU A 181 56.46 8.22 11.80
C GLU A 181 56.96 8.65 10.41
N PRO A 182 56.26 9.61 9.75
CA PRO A 182 56.90 10.44 8.71
C PRO A 182 56.85 11.93 9.08
N GLY A 183 58.02 12.55 9.25
CA GLY A 183 58.19 13.98 9.51
C GLY A 183 58.89 14.72 8.36
N GLN A 184 58.13 15.59 7.69
CA GLN A 184 58.53 16.86 7.04
C GLN A 184 59.75 16.98 6.08
N ALA A 185 59.43 17.51 4.89
CA ALA A 185 60.24 18.44 4.07
C ALA A 185 61.49 17.88 3.33
N ALA A 186 62.09 18.54 2.33
CA ALA A 186 61.89 19.91 1.80
C ALA A 186 62.33 20.05 0.32
N ARG A 187 61.76 21.03 -0.42
CA ARG A 187 62.46 22.15 -1.15
C ARG A 187 61.63 22.73 -2.33
N ARG A 188 61.66 24.07 -2.45
CA ARG A 188 61.34 24.91 -3.64
C ARG A 188 62.66 25.38 -4.29
N PRO A 189 62.69 25.91 -5.54
CA PRO A 189 62.29 27.32 -5.88
C PRO A 189 60.92 27.38 -6.62
N ALA A 190 60.18 28.49 -6.86
CA ALA A 190 60.46 29.92 -7.18
C ALA A 190 61.06 30.11 -8.59
N VAL A 191 60.68 31.03 -9.48
CA VAL A 191 59.82 32.25 -9.57
C VAL A 191 59.08 32.11 -10.94
N GLY A 192 57.95 32.70 -11.36
CA GLY A 192 57.13 33.88 -11.06
C GLY A 192 56.67 34.49 -12.42
N GLU A 193 55.93 35.61 -12.42
CA GLU A 193 55.50 36.38 -13.61
C GLU A 193 54.43 35.78 -14.56
N ALA A 194 53.71 36.71 -15.21
CA ALA A 194 52.62 36.62 -16.20
C ALA A 194 52.29 38.09 -16.63
N PRO A 195 51.40 38.40 -17.59
CA PRO A 195 50.75 37.58 -18.64
C PRO A 195 51.13 38.09 -20.07
N GLY A 196 50.42 37.69 -21.13
CA GLY A 196 50.49 38.38 -22.44
C GLY A 196 49.82 37.67 -23.62
N ASP A 197 49.23 38.49 -24.50
CA ASP A 197 48.87 38.37 -25.94
C ASP A 197 48.18 37.10 -26.45
N GLU A 198 47.04 37.13 -27.17
CA GLU A 198 46.48 38.01 -28.23
C GLU A 198 46.82 37.60 -29.68
N ARG A 199 45.76 37.16 -30.38
CA ARG A 199 45.37 37.41 -31.79
C ARG A 199 46.46 37.85 -32.80
N SER A 200 46.63 37.07 -33.88
CA SER A 200 46.31 37.54 -35.26
C SER A 200 46.47 36.44 -36.34
N ASP A 201 45.74 36.64 -37.44
CA ASP A 201 45.83 35.99 -38.77
C ASP A 201 47.19 36.34 -39.49
N PRO A 202 47.54 35.87 -40.74
CA PRO A 202 46.64 35.42 -41.81
C PRO A 202 47.14 34.40 -42.87
N GLU A 203 46.27 34.17 -43.86
CA GLU A 203 46.51 34.00 -45.32
C GLU A 203 47.16 32.73 -45.94
N THR A 204 46.30 32.03 -46.70
CA THR A 204 46.51 31.48 -48.08
C THR A 204 47.76 30.65 -48.45
N GLY A 205 47.54 29.35 -48.67
CA GLY A 205 47.30 28.86 -50.05
C GLY A 205 48.45 28.22 -50.84
N HIS A 206 48.33 26.91 -51.13
CA HIS A 206 48.83 26.29 -52.37
C HIS A 206 48.00 25.04 -52.76
N GLU A 207 48.09 24.65 -54.03
CA GLU A 207 47.21 23.69 -54.72
C GLU A 207 47.88 22.30 -54.94
N GLY A 208 47.16 21.27 -55.45
CA GLY A 208 47.86 20.06 -55.91
C GLY A 208 47.15 18.73 -56.26
N GLY A 209 45.85 18.65 -56.57
CA GLY A 209 45.21 17.46 -57.23
C GLY A 209 45.19 16.10 -56.46
N GLU A 210 44.58 15.02 -56.96
CA GLU A 210 43.50 14.90 -57.96
C GLU A 210 42.75 13.53 -57.82
N HIS A 211 41.51 13.44 -58.35
CA HIS A 211 40.62 12.25 -58.45
C HIS A 211 40.10 11.63 -57.11
N GLY A 212 38.86 11.11 -57.01
CA GLY A 212 37.75 11.14 -57.99
C GLY A 212 36.47 10.40 -57.52
N ASP A 213 35.34 10.77 -58.14
CA ASP A 213 34.02 10.09 -58.19
C ASP A 213 33.02 10.06 -56.99
N ARG A 214 32.06 11.01 -57.05
CA ARG A 214 30.58 10.89 -56.85
C ARG A 214 29.96 10.54 -55.47
N GLY A 215 29.34 11.56 -54.85
CA GLY A 215 28.12 11.44 -54.00
C GLY A 215 26.83 11.51 -54.85
N PRO A 216 25.69 12.09 -54.40
CA PRO A 216 25.34 12.76 -53.12
C PRO A 216 24.24 11.97 -52.33
N ALA A 217 23.68 12.29 -51.14
CA ALA A 217 23.26 13.53 -50.46
C ALA A 217 22.10 14.29 -51.17
N ALA A 218 21.11 14.93 -50.53
CA ALA A 218 20.50 14.87 -49.18
C ALA A 218 19.12 15.61 -49.24
N GLY A 219 18.28 15.58 -48.19
CA GLY A 219 17.13 16.51 -48.08
C GLY A 219 15.87 15.98 -47.33
N PRO A 220 15.18 16.82 -46.52
CA PRO A 220 13.90 16.50 -45.86
C PRO A 220 12.72 17.38 -46.34
N GLU A 221 11.47 16.99 -46.06
CA GLU A 221 10.26 17.81 -46.33
C GLU A 221 9.21 17.75 -45.19
N HIS A 222 8.27 18.71 -45.19
CA HIS A 222 7.29 19.00 -44.13
C HIS A 222 5.93 19.38 -44.76
N GLU A 223 4.81 18.95 -44.14
CA GLU A 223 3.41 19.45 -44.33
C GLU A 223 2.73 19.43 -45.72
N GLY A 224 1.44 19.04 -45.75
CA GLY A 224 0.57 19.21 -46.92
C GLY A 224 -0.73 18.35 -46.95
N GLN A 225 -1.89 19.00 -46.90
CA GLN A 225 -3.25 18.46 -47.15
C GLN A 225 -4.17 19.62 -47.62
N PRO A 226 -5.33 19.36 -48.26
CA PRO A 226 -5.72 18.32 -49.25
C PRO A 226 -6.19 19.03 -50.58
N PRO A 227 -6.79 18.39 -51.63
CA PRO A 227 -8.14 17.78 -51.63
C PRO A 227 -8.30 16.57 -52.63
N GLY A 228 -9.54 16.24 -53.03
CA GLY A 228 -9.90 15.44 -54.23
C GLY A 228 -11.05 16.15 -55.01
N PRO A 229 -11.82 15.50 -55.93
CA PRO A 229 -11.84 14.09 -56.35
C PRO A 229 -11.90 13.86 -57.90
N ASP A 230 -12.30 12.64 -58.31
CA ASP A 230 -12.96 12.23 -59.59
C ASP A 230 -12.23 12.11 -60.97
N HIS A 231 -12.41 10.91 -61.59
CA HIS A 231 -12.60 10.60 -63.04
C HIS A 231 -11.49 10.95 -64.09
N LEU A 232 -11.39 10.38 -65.32
CA LEU A 232 -11.99 9.22 -66.04
C LEU A 232 -11.11 8.84 -67.26
N HIS A 233 -11.26 7.62 -67.84
CA HIS A 233 -11.01 7.16 -69.26
C HIS A 233 -10.51 5.68 -69.36
N ASP A 234 -10.82 4.83 -70.36
CA ASP A 234 -11.81 4.89 -71.47
C ASP A 234 -12.12 3.50 -72.15
N GLN A 235 -13.19 3.47 -72.98
CA GLN A 235 -13.54 2.57 -74.13
C GLN A 235 -14.08 1.12 -74.00
N ARG A 236 -15.37 0.98 -74.41
CA ARG A 236 -16.05 -0.03 -75.30
C ARG A 236 -16.04 -1.54 -74.93
N GLY A 237 -17.15 -2.30 -75.03
CA GLY A 237 -18.58 -1.94 -75.19
C GLY A 237 -19.51 -3.05 -75.78
N ASP A 238 -20.70 -3.23 -75.16
CA ASP A 238 -21.99 -3.80 -75.70
C ASP A 238 -22.02 -5.27 -76.24
N PRO A 239 -23.18 -5.94 -76.52
CA PRO A 239 -24.60 -5.70 -76.12
C PRO A 239 -25.41 -6.89 -75.51
N ARG A 240 -26.47 -6.54 -74.75
CA ARG A 240 -27.89 -7.05 -74.78
C ARG A 240 -28.41 -8.40 -74.19
N ASP A 241 -29.47 -8.21 -73.37
CA ASP A 241 -30.87 -8.72 -73.43
C ASP A 241 -31.36 -10.13 -72.96
N GLU A 242 -32.37 -10.06 -72.07
CA GLU A 242 -33.68 -10.78 -72.01
C GLU A 242 -33.91 -12.25 -71.57
N GLU A 243 -34.53 -12.38 -70.37
CA GLU A 243 -35.91 -12.89 -70.13
C GLU A 243 -36.26 -14.37 -69.69
N GLN A 244 -37.05 -14.43 -68.59
CA GLN A 244 -38.00 -15.46 -68.05
C GLN A 244 -37.92 -16.98 -68.38
N ARG A 245 -38.01 -17.81 -67.32
CA ARG A 245 -39.15 -18.71 -66.93
C ARG A 245 -38.73 -19.58 -65.71
N ARG A 246 -39.40 -19.65 -64.55
CA ARG A 246 -40.79 -19.93 -64.11
C ARG A 246 -40.96 -21.34 -63.49
N ASP A 247 -41.40 -21.33 -62.23
CA ASP A 247 -42.39 -22.21 -61.57
C ASP A 247 -42.01 -23.46 -60.72
N ALA A 248 -42.97 -23.79 -59.83
CA ALA A 248 -43.06 -24.92 -58.87
C ALA A 248 -42.05 -24.99 -57.69
N GLY A 249 -42.41 -25.50 -56.50
CA GLY A 249 -43.73 -25.98 -56.07
C GLY A 249 -43.80 -26.57 -54.64
N GLN A 250 -44.09 -25.73 -53.64
CA GLN A 250 -44.84 -26.00 -52.38
C GLN A 250 -44.75 -27.35 -51.60
N ARG A 251 -44.38 -27.21 -50.30
CA ARG A 251 -45.02 -27.77 -49.07
C ARG A 251 -44.75 -29.21 -48.52
N ARG A 252 -44.38 -29.19 -47.22
CA ARG A 252 -44.91 -29.95 -46.06
C ARG A 252 -44.51 -31.43 -45.76
N ALA A 253 -43.74 -31.54 -44.67
CA ALA A 253 -44.10 -32.19 -43.39
C ALA A 253 -43.99 -33.73 -43.16
N THR A 254 -43.21 -34.06 -42.11
CA THR A 254 -43.41 -35.11 -41.07
C THR A 254 -43.58 -36.59 -41.43
N GLY A 255 -42.71 -37.46 -40.87
CA GLY A 255 -43.20 -38.65 -40.14
C GLY A 255 -42.36 -39.95 -40.10
N PHE A 256 -41.91 -40.31 -38.88
CA PHE A 256 -41.94 -41.66 -38.27
C PHE A 256 -41.03 -42.87 -38.69
N ARG A 257 -40.24 -43.30 -37.68
CA ARG A 257 -39.91 -44.68 -37.20
C ARG A 257 -38.99 -45.66 -37.96
N ALA A 258 -38.33 -46.49 -37.15
CA ALA A 258 -37.54 -47.70 -37.47
C ALA A 258 -38.29 -48.99 -37.01
N PRO A 259 -37.80 -50.20 -37.35
CA PRO A 259 -36.87 -50.99 -36.49
C PRO A 259 -35.66 -51.52 -37.33
N SER A 260 -34.84 -52.57 -37.05
CA SER A 260 -34.86 -53.76 -36.15
C SER A 260 -33.42 -54.25 -35.81
N ALA A 261 -33.30 -55.28 -34.94
CA ALA A 261 -32.08 -56.08 -34.65
C ALA A 261 -32.50 -57.47 -34.10
N PRO A 262 -31.60 -58.36 -33.60
CA PRO A 262 -30.40 -58.99 -34.19
C PRO A 262 -30.67 -60.50 -34.51
N PRO A 263 -29.66 -61.38 -34.71
CA PRO A 263 -29.23 -62.27 -33.60
C PRO A 263 -27.71 -62.62 -33.58
N SER A 264 -27.32 -63.75 -32.96
CA SER A 264 -25.98 -64.04 -32.42
C SER A 264 -25.41 -65.44 -32.73
N GLY A 265 -24.08 -65.64 -32.63
CA GLY A 265 -23.52 -66.92 -32.12
C GLY A 265 -22.17 -67.42 -32.68
N SER A 266 -21.17 -67.62 -31.78
CA SER A 266 -20.00 -68.56 -31.86
C SER A 266 -18.99 -68.46 -33.04
N GLY A 267 -17.72 -68.86 -32.93
CA GLY A 267 -16.88 -69.23 -31.76
C GLY A 267 -15.67 -70.13 -32.14
N HIS A 268 -14.55 -70.05 -31.38
CA HIS A 268 -13.32 -70.91 -31.46
C HIS A 268 -12.45 -70.80 -32.74
N ARG A 269 -11.15 -71.16 -32.80
CA ARG A 269 -10.04 -71.30 -31.80
C ARG A 269 -8.67 -71.30 -32.55
N ASP A 270 -7.58 -70.94 -31.86
CA ASP A 270 -6.15 -71.10 -32.25
C ASP A 270 -5.68 -72.58 -32.11
N PRO A 271 -4.38 -72.99 -32.28
CA PRO A 271 -3.13 -72.29 -32.69
C PRO A 271 -2.47 -73.08 -33.89
N PRO A 272 -1.17 -73.50 -34.01
CA PRO A 272 0.12 -73.09 -33.39
C PRO A 272 1.39 -72.97 -34.30
N ALA A 273 2.29 -72.05 -33.90
CA ALA A 273 3.77 -72.15 -33.80
C ALA A 273 4.72 -72.63 -34.94
N GLY A 274 5.82 -71.88 -35.10
CA GLY A 274 7.10 -72.28 -35.74
C GLY A 274 8.25 -71.34 -35.28
N ARG A 275 9.51 -71.80 -35.20
CA ARG A 275 10.61 -71.07 -34.52
C ARG A 275 11.93 -70.98 -35.32
N ALA A 276 12.53 -69.78 -35.25
CA ALA A 276 13.98 -69.48 -35.25
C ALA A 276 14.84 -69.71 -36.53
N GLY A 277 15.72 -68.74 -36.79
CA GLY A 277 16.82 -68.78 -37.79
C GLY A 277 17.51 -67.42 -37.90
N HIS A 278 18.84 -67.36 -38.00
CA HIS A 278 19.62 -66.10 -38.12
C HIS A 278 20.26 -65.96 -39.51
N ARG A 279 20.41 -64.72 -40.01
CA ARG A 279 21.72 -64.11 -40.36
C ARG A 279 21.59 -62.64 -40.81
N ARG A 280 22.74 -61.95 -40.99
CA ARG A 280 22.88 -60.50 -41.23
C ARG A 280 22.97 -60.16 -42.73
N GLY A 281 22.56 -58.94 -43.12
CA GLY A 281 23.13 -58.27 -44.30
C GLY A 281 22.23 -57.25 -45.00
N LYS A 282 22.44 -55.94 -44.73
CA LYS A 282 22.09 -54.73 -45.52
C LYS A 282 20.91 -54.79 -46.53
N VAL A 283 19.89 -53.94 -46.37
CA VAL A 283 19.21 -53.25 -47.50
C VAL A 283 18.35 -52.05 -47.02
N SER A 284 18.20 -51.04 -47.90
CA SER A 284 17.26 -49.88 -47.94
C SER A 284 16.74 -49.21 -46.65
N CYS A 285 16.88 -47.88 -46.60
CA CYS A 285 16.12 -47.02 -45.70
C CYS A 285 14.66 -46.82 -46.17
N ALA A 286 13.67 -47.26 -45.37
CA ALA A 286 12.29 -46.81 -45.48
C ALA A 286 11.52 -47.00 -44.14
N ALA A 287 10.56 -46.11 -43.87
CA ALA A 287 9.51 -46.24 -42.85
C ALA A 287 9.92 -46.62 -41.40
N VAL A 288 10.37 -45.65 -40.60
CA VAL A 288 10.28 -45.73 -39.13
C VAL A 288 8.87 -45.29 -38.70
N PRO A 289 8.16 -46.04 -37.82
CA PRO A 289 6.81 -45.65 -37.36
C PRO A 289 6.79 -44.33 -36.58
N GLY A 290 5.81 -43.47 -36.88
CA GLY A 290 5.63 -42.19 -36.19
C GLY A 290 5.26 -42.35 -34.70
N PRO A 291 5.54 -41.34 -33.85
CA PRO A 291 5.33 -41.44 -32.40
C PRO A 291 3.84 -41.56 -32.04
N GLY A 292 3.45 -42.74 -31.55
CA GLY A 292 2.07 -43.08 -31.23
C GLY A 292 1.44 -42.14 -30.19
N ARG A 293 0.31 -41.52 -30.54
CA ARG A 293 -0.45 -40.59 -29.69
C ARG A 293 -1.08 -41.30 -28.49
N THR A 294 -0.35 -41.42 -27.38
CA THR A 294 -0.86 -41.97 -26.11
C THR A 294 -1.91 -41.04 -25.48
N ARG A 295 -3.19 -41.31 -25.75
CA ARG A 295 -4.36 -40.57 -25.24
C ARG A 295 -4.60 -40.67 -23.73
N ARG A 296 -3.96 -41.62 -23.03
CA ARG A 296 -4.09 -41.76 -21.56
C ARG A 296 -3.39 -40.60 -20.83
N PRO A 297 -3.87 -40.18 -19.64
CA PRO A 297 -3.10 -39.31 -18.75
C PRO A 297 -1.78 -40.01 -18.34
N PRO A 298 -0.77 -39.26 -17.87
CA PRO A 298 0.40 -39.87 -17.23
C PRO A 298 -0.06 -40.72 -16.04
N ASP A 299 0.50 -41.92 -15.94
CA ASP A 299 0.19 -42.87 -14.87
C ASP A 299 0.56 -42.25 -13.49
N PRO A 300 -0.39 -42.17 -12.53
CA PRO A 300 -0.11 -41.69 -11.19
C PRO A 300 1.06 -42.41 -10.51
N GLU A 301 1.21 -43.72 -10.68
CA GLU A 301 2.31 -44.46 -10.05
C GLU A 301 3.66 -44.10 -10.70
N ARG A 302 3.67 -43.77 -12.01
CA ARG A 302 4.86 -43.23 -12.71
C ARG A 302 5.18 -41.80 -12.29
N LEU A 303 4.18 -40.97 -11.98
CA LEU A 303 4.40 -39.64 -11.40
C LEU A 303 5.00 -39.75 -9.99
N LEU A 304 4.43 -40.60 -9.13
CA LEU A 304 4.91 -40.86 -7.78
C LEU A 304 6.34 -41.41 -7.77
N ALA A 305 6.64 -42.40 -8.62
CA ALA A 305 7.97 -42.97 -8.77
C ALA A 305 9.01 -41.95 -9.26
N LEU A 306 8.65 -41.04 -10.18
CA LEU A 306 9.56 -40.01 -10.68
C LEU A 306 9.83 -38.89 -9.66
N ILE A 307 8.88 -38.62 -8.76
CA ILE A 307 9.05 -37.70 -7.62
C ILE A 307 9.89 -38.36 -6.52
N ARG A 308 9.60 -39.62 -6.16
CA ARG A 308 10.35 -40.38 -5.14
C ARG A 308 11.79 -40.69 -5.57
N GLY A 309 12.00 -41.09 -6.82
CA GLY A 309 13.33 -41.28 -7.42
C GLY A 309 14.01 -40.00 -7.90
N GLY A 310 13.40 -38.83 -7.66
CA GLY A 310 14.07 -37.54 -7.73
C GLY A 310 14.79 -37.20 -6.43
N ASP A 311 15.60 -36.14 -6.46
CA ASP A 311 16.31 -35.61 -5.29
C ASP A 311 15.36 -35.46 -4.09
N PRO A 312 15.74 -35.92 -2.88
CA PRO A 312 14.96 -35.74 -1.66
C PRO A 312 14.50 -34.31 -1.38
N ARG A 313 15.32 -33.31 -1.73
CA ARG A 313 15.10 -31.88 -1.49
C ARG A 313 14.27 -31.19 -2.58
N ALA A 314 14.21 -31.75 -3.80
CA ALA A 314 13.60 -31.04 -4.93
C ALA A 314 12.08 -30.89 -4.81
N LEU A 315 11.60 -29.65 -4.98
CA LEU A 315 10.18 -29.34 -5.11
C LEU A 315 9.69 -29.55 -6.55
N TRP A 316 8.63 -30.34 -6.72
CA TRP A 316 8.05 -30.65 -8.03
C TRP A 316 6.77 -29.87 -8.28
N ASP A 317 6.61 -29.29 -9.47
CA ASP A 317 5.35 -28.68 -9.92
C ASP A 317 4.88 -29.25 -11.27
N VAL A 318 3.65 -28.90 -11.66
CA VAL A 318 3.04 -29.38 -12.92
C VAL A 318 3.92 -29.06 -14.13
N THR A 319 4.62 -27.92 -14.12
CA THR A 319 5.45 -27.43 -15.23
C THR A 319 6.77 -28.20 -15.35
N SER A 320 7.49 -28.38 -14.25
CA SER A 320 8.75 -29.13 -14.16
C SER A 320 8.54 -30.62 -14.44
N LEU A 321 7.48 -31.23 -13.90
CA LEU A 321 7.09 -32.61 -14.18
C LEU A 321 6.68 -32.79 -15.65
N ALA A 322 5.86 -31.89 -16.21
CA ALA A 322 5.53 -31.94 -17.63
C ALA A 322 6.79 -31.80 -18.52
N ARG A 323 7.71 -30.89 -18.18
CA ARG A 323 8.99 -30.71 -18.90
C ARG A 323 9.84 -31.99 -18.85
N LYS A 324 10.03 -32.58 -17.67
CA LYS A 324 10.83 -33.81 -17.48
C LYS A 324 10.20 -35.04 -18.14
N LEU A 325 8.87 -35.07 -18.25
CA LEU A 325 8.11 -36.10 -19.00
C LEU A 325 7.93 -35.78 -20.51
N ARG A 326 8.46 -34.64 -21.00
CA ARG A 326 8.29 -34.14 -22.39
C ARG A 326 6.81 -34.01 -22.82
N ILE A 327 5.94 -33.60 -21.89
CA ILE A 327 4.50 -33.41 -22.10
C ILE A 327 4.23 -31.97 -22.61
N PRO A 328 3.57 -31.78 -23.77
CA PRO A 328 3.23 -30.45 -24.31
C PRO A 328 2.36 -29.59 -23.39
N HIS A 329 2.35 -28.26 -23.62
CA HIS A 329 1.63 -27.28 -22.80
C HIS A 329 0.16 -27.64 -22.57
N GLU A 330 -0.55 -27.92 -23.67
CA GLU A 330 -1.96 -28.36 -23.73
C GLU A 330 -2.29 -29.53 -22.80
N ARG A 331 -1.31 -30.40 -22.51
CA ARG A 331 -1.49 -31.63 -21.73
C ARG A 331 -1.07 -31.50 -20.26
N ARG A 332 -0.56 -30.34 -19.82
CA ARG A 332 -0.18 -30.09 -18.40
C ARG A 332 -1.32 -30.36 -17.42
N GLU A 333 -2.55 -30.08 -17.80
CA GLU A 333 -3.75 -30.36 -17.01
C GLU A 333 -3.96 -31.87 -16.73
N THR A 334 -3.44 -32.77 -17.59
CA THR A 334 -3.44 -34.22 -17.32
C THR A 334 -2.38 -34.65 -16.30
N VAL A 335 -1.27 -33.90 -16.19
CA VAL A 335 -0.26 -34.07 -15.12
C VAL A 335 -0.84 -33.63 -13.78
N ARG A 336 -1.43 -32.43 -13.72
CA ARG A 336 -2.13 -31.91 -12.52
C ARG A 336 -3.11 -32.94 -11.95
N ARG A 337 -4.06 -33.43 -12.76
CA ARG A 337 -5.08 -34.39 -12.30
C ARG A 337 -4.50 -35.70 -11.76
N GLY A 338 -3.34 -36.14 -12.26
CA GLY A 338 -2.62 -37.29 -11.73
C GLY A 338 -2.04 -37.01 -10.34
N LEU A 339 -1.41 -35.86 -10.17
CA LEU A 339 -0.85 -35.40 -8.89
C LEU A 339 -1.94 -35.17 -7.84
N ASP A 340 -3.05 -34.51 -8.22
CA ASP A 340 -4.20 -34.28 -7.33
C ASP A 340 -4.92 -35.57 -6.95
N ALA A 341 -4.74 -36.66 -7.71
CA ALA A 341 -5.19 -38.01 -7.31
C ALA A 341 -4.23 -38.64 -6.29
N LEU A 342 -2.91 -38.45 -6.42
CA LEU A 342 -1.92 -38.91 -5.45
C LEU A 342 -2.01 -38.16 -4.11
N VAL A 343 -2.31 -36.85 -4.14
CA VAL A 343 -2.55 -36.05 -2.92
C VAL A 343 -3.81 -36.56 -2.20
N ARG A 344 -4.90 -36.81 -2.92
CA ARG A 344 -6.11 -37.42 -2.32
C ARG A 344 -5.93 -38.87 -1.86
N LYS A 345 -4.92 -39.59 -2.36
CA LYS A 345 -4.48 -40.89 -1.84
C LYS A 345 -3.56 -40.78 -0.62
N GLY A 346 -3.12 -39.57 -0.22
CA GLY A 346 -2.11 -39.37 0.83
C GLY A 346 -0.67 -39.75 0.44
N ALA A 347 -0.41 -40.01 -0.85
CA ALA A 347 0.93 -40.40 -1.33
C ALA A 347 1.84 -39.20 -1.62
N LEU A 348 1.25 -38.03 -1.87
CA LEU A 348 1.95 -36.74 -1.99
C LEU A 348 1.30 -35.72 -1.05
N ARG A 349 2.08 -34.75 -0.55
CA ARG A 349 1.60 -33.55 0.13
C ARG A 349 1.76 -32.36 -0.82
N LEU A 350 0.74 -31.51 -0.93
CA LEU A 350 0.77 -30.27 -1.73
C LEU A 350 1.11 -29.09 -0.82
N LEU A 351 2.33 -28.56 -0.96
CA LEU A 351 2.84 -27.43 -0.19
C LEU A 351 2.58 -26.12 -0.95
N ARG A 352 2.21 -25.06 -0.21
CA ARG A 352 1.90 -23.71 -0.73
C ARG A 352 1.02 -23.69 -2.00
N GLY A 353 0.11 -24.66 -2.15
CA GLY A 353 -0.77 -24.79 -3.33
C GLY A 353 -0.08 -25.06 -4.67
N ARG A 354 1.24 -25.29 -4.71
CA ARG A 354 2.03 -25.42 -5.95
C ARG A 354 2.92 -26.65 -5.99
N TRP A 355 3.58 -26.98 -4.88
CA TRP A 355 4.70 -27.93 -4.86
C TRP A 355 4.26 -29.28 -4.32
N TYR A 356 4.47 -30.34 -5.09
CA TYR A 356 4.14 -31.70 -4.71
C TYR A 356 5.41 -32.41 -4.22
N VAL A 357 5.35 -32.94 -3.00
CA VAL A 357 6.43 -33.73 -2.38
C VAL A 357 5.87 -35.06 -1.88
N PRO A 358 6.67 -36.14 -1.75
CA PRO A 358 6.22 -37.36 -1.09
C PRO A 358 5.74 -37.07 0.33
N ALA A 359 4.61 -37.65 0.73
CA ALA A 359 4.03 -37.38 2.05
C ALA A 359 5.03 -37.72 3.17
N GLU A 360 5.75 -38.83 3.04
CA GLU A 360 6.79 -39.27 3.99
C GLU A 360 8.00 -38.33 4.09
N ARG A 361 8.26 -37.45 3.11
CA ARG A 361 9.32 -36.42 3.21
C ARG A 361 8.84 -35.16 3.94
N ALA A 362 7.53 -34.98 4.02
CA ALA A 362 6.86 -33.82 4.60
C ALA A 362 6.09 -34.16 5.88
N ASP A 363 6.57 -35.17 6.62
CA ASP A 363 6.18 -35.44 8.00
C ASP A 363 6.97 -34.52 8.97
N GLY A 364 6.31 -34.00 10.00
CA GLY A 364 6.78 -32.87 10.82
C GLY A 364 6.19 -31.50 10.40
N VAL A 365 6.71 -30.42 11.01
CA VAL A 365 6.23 -29.04 10.78
C VAL A 365 6.81 -28.53 9.47
N VAL A 366 5.95 -28.27 8.49
CA VAL A 366 6.34 -27.74 7.18
C VAL A 366 5.99 -26.27 7.10
N GLY A 367 6.96 -25.43 6.75
CA GLY A 367 6.78 -23.98 6.72
C GLY A 367 7.99 -23.23 6.21
N ARG A 368 7.94 -21.90 6.27
CA ARG A 368 9.03 -21.02 5.82
C ARG A 368 10.00 -20.75 6.97
N TYR A 369 11.29 -21.02 6.77
CA TYR A 369 12.32 -20.61 7.72
C TYR A 369 12.55 -19.09 7.66
N VAL A 370 12.56 -18.47 8.84
CA VAL A 370 12.75 -17.03 9.05
C VAL A 370 13.92 -16.88 10.02
N ARG A 371 15.12 -16.64 9.47
CA ARG A 371 16.33 -16.36 10.26
C ARG A 371 16.23 -14.99 10.92
N HIS A 372 16.66 -14.88 12.17
CA HIS A 372 16.76 -13.63 12.92
C HIS A 372 18.23 -13.17 12.97
N PRO A 373 18.55 -11.85 12.94
CA PRO A 373 19.93 -11.35 12.96
C PRO A 373 20.79 -11.74 14.17
N ALA A 374 20.20 -12.35 15.21
CA ALA A 374 20.91 -12.89 16.37
C ALA A 374 21.14 -14.42 16.29
N GLY A 375 21.17 -14.99 15.07
CA GLY A 375 21.57 -16.37 14.79
C GLY A 375 20.51 -17.46 14.99
N PHE A 376 19.46 -17.20 15.76
CA PHE A 376 18.29 -18.10 15.85
C PHE A 376 17.31 -17.88 14.68
N GLY A 377 16.25 -18.69 14.59
CA GLY A 377 15.15 -18.45 13.65
C GLY A 377 13.82 -19.04 14.08
N PHE A 378 12.86 -19.06 13.16
CA PHE A 378 11.56 -19.69 13.31
C PHE A 378 11.18 -20.43 12.03
N VAL A 379 10.42 -21.52 12.14
CA VAL A 379 9.64 -22.07 11.02
C VAL A 379 8.20 -21.60 11.17
N VAL A 380 7.77 -20.72 10.27
CA VAL A 380 6.40 -20.21 10.16
C VAL A 380 5.59 -21.22 9.32
N PRO A 381 4.63 -21.96 9.90
CA PRO A 381 3.97 -23.08 9.23
C PRO A 381 3.14 -22.68 7.99
N ASP A 382 2.95 -23.64 7.07
CA ASP A 382 2.07 -23.49 5.90
C ASP A 382 0.56 -23.44 6.30
N ASP A 383 0.17 -24.02 7.45
CA ASP A 383 -1.18 -23.86 8.04
C ASP A 383 -1.17 -22.73 9.09
N PRO A 384 -1.90 -21.61 8.88
CA PRO A 384 -1.95 -20.49 9.82
C PRO A 384 -2.65 -20.79 11.16
N ARG A 385 -3.10 -22.04 11.38
CA ARG A 385 -3.59 -22.54 12.67
C ARG A 385 -2.49 -23.16 13.53
N GLU A 386 -1.36 -23.55 12.95
CA GLU A 386 -0.19 -23.98 13.71
C GLU A 386 0.59 -22.77 14.23
N VAL A 387 1.21 -22.93 15.41
CA VAL A 387 2.06 -21.90 16.02
C VAL A 387 3.50 -22.06 15.53
N ASP A 388 4.14 -20.92 15.22
CA ASP A 388 5.56 -20.79 14.87
C ASP A 388 6.46 -21.67 15.75
N LEU A 389 7.30 -22.47 15.10
CA LEU A 389 8.29 -23.33 15.74
C LEU A 389 9.59 -22.55 15.91
N PHE A 390 10.03 -22.30 17.14
CA PHE A 390 11.32 -21.66 17.40
C PHE A 390 12.47 -22.61 17.08
N VAL A 391 13.49 -22.10 16.38
CA VAL A 391 14.71 -22.84 16.01
C VAL A 391 15.92 -22.18 16.67
N PRO A 392 16.60 -22.83 17.62
CA PRO A 392 17.78 -22.26 18.26
C PRO A 392 18.98 -22.15 17.29
N PRO A 393 19.99 -21.32 17.59
CA PRO A 393 21.16 -21.16 16.71
C PRO A 393 21.87 -22.50 16.44
N GLY A 394 22.15 -22.80 15.17
CA GLY A 394 22.79 -24.05 14.75
C GLY A 394 21.84 -25.25 14.56
N ALA A 395 20.55 -25.11 14.90
CA ALA A 395 19.51 -26.10 14.60
C ALA A 395 18.76 -25.81 13.28
N ASP A 396 19.25 -24.84 12.50
CA ASP A 396 18.72 -24.41 11.20
C ASP A 396 18.97 -25.39 10.04
N GLY A 397 19.85 -26.40 10.22
CA GLY A 397 20.09 -27.43 9.21
C GLY A 397 20.70 -26.92 7.90
N GLY A 398 21.25 -25.70 7.87
CA GLY A 398 21.68 -25.01 6.64
C GLY A 398 20.58 -24.24 5.93
N ALA A 399 19.41 -24.03 6.56
CA ALA A 399 18.31 -23.25 5.99
C ALA A 399 18.67 -21.75 5.91
N LEU A 400 18.48 -21.17 4.74
CA LEU A 400 18.57 -19.72 4.54
C LEU A 400 17.23 -19.03 4.81
N HIS A 401 17.27 -17.72 5.07
CA HIS A 401 16.05 -16.94 5.23
C HIS A 401 15.17 -17.07 3.99
N GLY A 402 13.91 -17.46 4.21
CA GLY A 402 12.89 -17.63 3.16
C GLY A 402 12.69 -19.05 2.66
N ASP A 403 13.51 -20.01 3.10
CA ASP A 403 13.48 -21.40 2.61
C ASP A 403 12.22 -22.15 3.06
N LEU A 404 11.71 -23.05 2.21
CA LEU A 404 10.67 -23.99 2.59
C LEU A 404 11.34 -25.19 3.25
N VAL A 405 11.04 -25.43 4.52
CA VAL A 405 11.70 -26.45 5.33
C VAL A 405 10.69 -27.41 5.96
N VAL A 406 11.19 -28.56 6.38
CA VAL A 406 10.53 -29.42 7.36
C VAL A 406 11.38 -29.45 8.63
N ALA A 407 10.74 -29.20 9.75
CA ALA A 407 11.35 -29.19 11.06
C ALA A 407 10.59 -30.11 12.04
N ASP A 408 11.36 -30.80 12.86
CA ASP A 408 10.84 -31.69 13.89
C ASP A 408 10.72 -30.91 15.21
N VAL A 409 9.67 -31.19 15.98
CA VAL A 409 9.52 -30.62 17.33
C VAL A 409 10.44 -31.37 18.29
N VAL A 410 11.33 -30.64 18.96
CA VAL A 410 12.31 -31.17 19.92
C VAL A 410 11.82 -30.98 21.36
N ASP A 411 11.16 -29.86 21.67
CA ASP A 411 10.60 -29.55 22.99
C ASP A 411 9.30 -28.74 22.88
N VAL A 412 8.44 -28.83 23.90
CA VAL A 412 7.20 -28.05 24.04
C VAL A 412 7.13 -27.49 25.45
N LYS A 413 7.33 -26.18 25.56
CA LYS A 413 7.49 -25.49 26.83
C LYS A 413 6.15 -25.31 27.54
N PRO A 414 6.13 -25.17 28.89
CA PRO A 414 4.88 -25.09 29.66
C PRO A 414 3.95 -23.93 29.31
N ASP A 415 4.42 -22.93 28.56
CA ASP A 415 3.62 -21.81 28.03
C ASP A 415 3.07 -22.04 26.61
N GLY A 416 3.26 -23.25 26.06
CA GLY A 416 2.79 -23.66 24.74
C GLY A 416 3.75 -23.37 23.58
N ARG A 417 4.91 -22.74 23.83
CA ARG A 417 5.91 -22.50 22.78
C ARG A 417 6.63 -23.79 22.40
N ARG A 418 6.70 -24.08 21.10
CA ARG A 418 7.41 -25.23 20.53
C ARG A 418 8.83 -24.81 20.16
N GLU A 419 9.80 -25.66 20.47
CA GLU A 419 11.19 -25.55 20.01
C GLU A 419 11.52 -26.77 19.14
N GLY A 420 12.32 -26.59 18.08
CA GLY A 420 12.56 -27.62 17.09
C GLY A 420 13.81 -27.40 16.25
N ALA A 421 14.13 -28.38 15.43
CA ALA A 421 15.28 -28.39 14.53
C ALA A 421 14.85 -28.66 13.10
N VAL A 422 15.49 -28.00 12.14
CA VAL A 422 15.25 -28.23 10.71
C VAL A 422 15.83 -29.59 10.32
N ARG A 423 14.94 -30.56 10.09
CA ARG A 423 15.28 -31.89 9.58
C ARG A 423 15.72 -31.83 8.12
N GLN A 424 15.07 -30.98 7.33
CA GLN A 424 15.28 -30.91 5.89
C GLN A 424 14.94 -29.54 5.30
N VAL A 425 15.85 -29.00 4.51
CA VAL A 425 15.56 -27.90 3.57
C VAL A 425 15.04 -28.50 2.26
N PHE A 426 13.93 -27.95 1.73
CA PHE A 426 13.54 -28.20 0.34
C PHE A 426 14.17 -27.16 -0.56
N GLU A 427 14.86 -27.62 -1.60
CA GLU A 427 15.47 -26.73 -2.58
C GLU A 427 14.39 -26.26 -3.58
N PRO A 428 14.15 -24.93 -3.69
CA PRO A 428 13.39 -24.41 -4.80
C PRO A 428 14.18 -24.65 -6.09
N PRO A 429 13.52 -24.90 -7.24
CA PRO A 429 14.22 -24.91 -8.51
C PRO A 429 14.79 -23.52 -8.77
N VAL A 430 16.10 -23.38 -8.59
CA VAL A 430 16.90 -22.16 -8.80
C VAL A 430 16.68 -21.07 -7.74
N ARG A 431 17.73 -20.70 -6.99
CA ARG A 431 17.73 -19.54 -6.07
C ARG A 431 18.39 -18.33 -6.75
N ARG A 432 17.63 -17.26 -6.96
CA ARG A 432 18.16 -15.95 -7.34
C ARG A 432 18.33 -15.05 -6.11
N LEU A 433 19.41 -14.30 -6.08
CA LEU A 433 19.75 -13.33 -5.04
C LEU A 433 20.22 -12.03 -5.69
N VAL A 434 19.97 -10.89 -5.06
CA VAL A 434 20.49 -9.59 -5.49
C VAL A 434 21.65 -9.18 -4.59
N GLY A 435 22.76 -8.76 -5.19
CA GLY A 435 23.96 -8.34 -4.48
C GLY A 435 24.83 -7.38 -5.27
N ARG A 436 25.88 -6.87 -4.63
CA ARG A 436 26.93 -6.07 -5.27
C ARG A 436 28.03 -7.00 -5.79
N PHE A 437 28.36 -6.88 -7.07
CA PHE A 437 29.49 -7.59 -7.66
C PHE A 437 30.81 -6.89 -7.30
N VAL A 438 31.84 -7.68 -7.01
CA VAL A 438 33.20 -7.23 -6.71
C VAL A 438 34.16 -8.06 -7.57
N SER A 439 34.95 -7.40 -8.42
CA SER A 439 35.89 -8.10 -9.29
C SER A 439 37.05 -8.71 -8.51
N GLY A 440 37.37 -9.96 -8.80
CA GLY A 440 38.46 -10.72 -8.22
C GLY A 440 39.60 -11.00 -9.21
N TRP A 441 40.54 -11.84 -8.78
CA TRP A 441 41.71 -12.20 -9.58
C TRP A 441 41.33 -13.05 -10.81
N ARG A 442 42.01 -12.80 -11.94
CA ARG A 442 41.81 -13.52 -13.24
C ARG A 442 40.35 -13.54 -13.73
N GLY A 443 39.60 -12.45 -13.51
CA GLY A 443 38.26 -12.25 -14.05
C GLY A 443 37.14 -13.00 -13.32
N ALA A 444 37.45 -13.82 -12.32
CA ALA A 444 36.45 -14.28 -11.36
C ALA A 444 35.95 -13.11 -10.51
N GLY A 445 34.85 -13.30 -9.77
CA GLY A 445 34.31 -12.27 -8.88
C GLY A 445 33.59 -12.83 -7.65
N LEU A 446 33.15 -11.91 -6.82
CA LEU A 446 32.36 -12.16 -5.61
C LEU A 446 31.05 -11.35 -5.72
N VAL A 447 29.94 -11.92 -5.25
CA VAL A 447 28.69 -11.17 -5.05
C VAL A 447 28.37 -11.10 -3.55
N GLU A 448 28.34 -9.89 -3.03
CA GLU A 448 27.93 -9.56 -1.66
C GLU A 448 26.40 -9.36 -1.64
N PRO A 449 25.60 -10.20 -0.95
CA PRO A 449 24.15 -10.02 -0.93
C PRO A 449 23.71 -8.68 -0.35
N LEU A 450 22.71 -8.03 -0.96
CA LEU A 450 22.06 -6.86 -0.36
C LEU A 450 21.37 -7.22 0.97
N ASP A 451 20.85 -8.45 1.06
CA ASP A 451 20.30 -8.97 2.31
C ASP A 451 21.42 -9.52 3.22
N ARG A 452 21.95 -8.64 4.07
CA ARG A 452 23.02 -8.97 5.02
C ARG A 452 22.62 -10.03 6.06
N GLN A 453 21.34 -10.42 6.18
CA GLN A 453 20.93 -11.55 7.04
C GLN A 453 21.35 -12.93 6.49
N LEU A 454 21.71 -13.00 5.22
CA LEU A 454 22.11 -14.26 4.58
C LEU A 454 23.56 -14.66 4.90
N GLU A 455 24.42 -13.70 5.25
CA GLU A 455 25.85 -13.92 5.58
C GLU A 455 26.62 -14.78 4.55
N LEU A 456 26.29 -14.62 3.25
CA LEU A 456 26.87 -15.43 2.18
C LEU A 456 28.04 -14.75 1.46
N GLU A 457 29.03 -15.58 1.11
CA GLU A 457 30.11 -15.27 0.16
C GLU A 457 29.81 -16.00 -1.16
N ILE A 458 29.21 -15.33 -2.15
CA ILE A 458 28.77 -15.96 -3.41
C ILE A 458 29.86 -15.81 -4.47
N ARG A 459 30.63 -16.86 -4.72
CA ARG A 459 31.73 -16.85 -5.70
C ARG A 459 31.19 -17.03 -7.12
N VAL A 460 31.65 -16.18 -8.04
CA VAL A 460 31.29 -16.20 -9.46
C VAL A 460 32.53 -16.54 -10.30
N PRO A 461 32.52 -17.63 -11.08
CA PRO A 461 33.64 -17.99 -11.95
C PRO A 461 33.74 -17.05 -13.15
N ALA A 462 34.93 -16.89 -13.72
CA ALA A 462 35.21 -15.87 -14.74
C ALA A 462 34.32 -15.94 -16.00
N GLY A 463 33.90 -17.15 -16.41
CA GLY A 463 32.99 -17.35 -17.54
C GLY A 463 31.51 -17.03 -17.26
N ALA A 464 31.15 -16.66 -16.03
CA ALA A 464 29.77 -16.48 -15.59
C ALA A 464 29.51 -15.15 -14.87
N THR A 465 30.38 -14.15 -15.08
CA THR A 465 30.20 -12.77 -14.58
C THR A 465 29.21 -11.95 -15.41
N ASN A 466 28.82 -12.43 -16.60
CA ASN A 466 27.95 -11.73 -17.56
C ASN A 466 28.39 -10.28 -17.86
N GLY A 467 29.72 -10.06 -17.84
CA GLY A 467 30.31 -8.73 -18.06
C GLY A 467 30.01 -7.70 -16.95
N ALA A 468 29.67 -8.14 -15.74
CA ALA A 468 29.47 -7.25 -14.60
C ALA A 468 30.75 -6.52 -14.19
N GLU A 469 30.62 -5.23 -13.90
CA GLU A 469 31.71 -4.39 -13.40
C GLU A 469 31.75 -4.36 -11.87
N SER A 470 32.94 -4.17 -11.29
CA SER A 470 33.09 -4.08 -9.84
C SER A 470 32.32 -2.87 -9.29
N GLY A 471 31.42 -3.13 -8.34
CA GLY A 471 30.51 -2.14 -7.75
C GLY A 471 29.07 -2.18 -8.29
N GLU A 472 28.80 -2.87 -9.40
CA GLU A 472 27.44 -3.01 -9.92
C GLU A 472 26.55 -3.89 -9.04
N LEU A 473 25.25 -3.61 -9.07
CA LEU A 473 24.22 -4.51 -8.57
C LEU A 473 23.91 -5.56 -9.64
N VAL A 474 23.78 -6.82 -9.21
CA VAL A 474 23.53 -7.97 -10.06
C VAL A 474 22.49 -8.91 -9.46
N THR A 475 21.71 -9.56 -10.32
CA THR A 475 20.99 -10.78 -9.95
C THR A 475 21.93 -11.97 -10.18
N VAL A 476 22.32 -12.65 -9.10
CA VAL A 476 23.12 -13.88 -9.15
C VAL A 476 22.22 -15.09 -8.93
N GLU A 477 22.43 -16.13 -9.73
CA GLU A 477 21.72 -17.40 -9.69
C GLU A 477 22.64 -18.46 -9.06
N LEU A 478 22.21 -19.07 -7.94
CA LEU A 478 23.04 -20.08 -7.26
C LEU A 478 23.04 -21.40 -8.02
N VAL A 479 24.24 -21.85 -8.38
CA VAL A 479 24.52 -23.17 -8.99
C VAL A 479 24.87 -24.19 -7.90
N GLU A 480 25.58 -23.75 -6.85
CA GLU A 480 25.83 -24.53 -5.64
C GLU A 480 25.38 -23.70 -4.43
N GLY A 481 24.60 -24.33 -3.55
CA GLY A 481 24.14 -23.73 -2.30
C GLY A 481 25.29 -23.48 -1.30
N PRO A 482 25.03 -22.80 -0.17
CA PRO A 482 26.05 -22.49 0.81
C PRO A 482 26.65 -23.73 1.47
N ASP A 483 27.97 -23.71 1.68
CA ASP A 483 28.63 -24.61 2.62
C ASP A 483 28.42 -24.16 4.09
N ARG A 484 28.94 -24.94 5.05
CA ARG A 484 28.84 -24.64 6.50
C ARG A 484 29.53 -23.33 6.93
N ALA A 485 30.24 -22.64 6.04
CA ALA A 485 30.87 -21.36 6.28
C ALA A 485 30.27 -20.23 5.41
N GLY A 486 29.07 -20.44 4.84
CA GLY A 486 28.35 -19.43 4.05
C GLY A 486 28.88 -19.23 2.63
N ARG A 487 29.82 -20.05 2.14
CA ARG A 487 30.34 -19.91 0.77
C ARG A 487 29.43 -20.65 -0.21
N ALA A 488 28.93 -19.93 -1.20
CA ALA A 488 28.10 -20.48 -2.29
C ALA A 488 28.76 -20.21 -3.64
N ARG A 489 28.34 -20.90 -4.70
CA ARG A 489 28.77 -20.61 -6.07
C ARG A 489 27.57 -20.23 -6.94
N GLY A 490 27.71 -19.17 -7.71
CA GLY A 490 26.64 -18.68 -8.58
C GLY A 490 27.13 -18.04 -9.88
N GLU A 491 26.17 -17.71 -10.72
CA GLU A 491 26.35 -17.18 -12.07
C GLU A 491 25.48 -15.93 -12.22
N VAL A 492 26.04 -14.84 -12.76
CA VAL A 492 25.30 -13.58 -12.92
C VAL A 492 24.32 -13.74 -14.09
N VAL A 493 23.02 -13.65 -13.81
CA VAL A 493 21.98 -13.74 -14.84
C VAL A 493 21.49 -12.38 -15.33
N GLU A 494 21.76 -11.31 -14.57
CA GLU A 494 21.27 -9.96 -14.86
C GLU A 494 22.19 -8.91 -14.24
N ARG A 495 22.53 -7.86 -15.01
CA ARG A 495 23.17 -6.64 -14.50
C ARG A 495 22.09 -5.60 -14.27
N LEU A 496 22.00 -5.10 -13.04
CA LEU A 496 20.95 -4.18 -12.61
C LEU A 496 21.41 -2.72 -12.63
N GLY A 497 22.70 -2.46 -12.89
CA GLY A 497 23.31 -1.13 -12.90
C GLY A 497 23.94 -0.76 -11.55
N ARG A 498 24.31 0.51 -11.38
CA ARG A 498 25.08 0.96 -10.19
C ARG A 498 24.17 1.41 -9.03
N PRO A 499 24.53 1.15 -7.76
CA PRO A 499 23.70 1.44 -6.57
C PRO A 499 23.48 2.94 -6.30
N GLU A 500 24.24 3.82 -6.94
CA GLU A 500 24.09 5.28 -6.95
C GLU A 500 23.02 5.75 -7.93
N SER A 501 22.61 4.91 -8.89
CA SER A 501 21.60 5.25 -9.90
C SER A 501 20.18 4.94 -9.42
N ALA A 502 19.22 5.82 -9.73
CA ALA A 502 17.81 5.60 -9.39
C ALA A 502 17.24 4.35 -10.08
N ALA A 503 17.58 4.17 -11.36
CA ALA A 503 17.21 2.97 -12.12
C ALA A 503 17.75 1.68 -11.49
N GLY A 504 19.02 1.67 -11.05
CA GLY A 504 19.63 0.50 -10.41
C GLY A 504 19.08 0.18 -9.03
N ALA A 505 18.74 1.20 -8.23
CA ALA A 505 18.04 1.01 -6.97
C ALA A 505 16.65 0.38 -7.17
N ILE A 506 15.87 0.88 -8.13
CA ILE A 506 14.54 0.33 -8.45
C ILE A 506 14.67 -1.10 -9.01
N ALA A 507 15.59 -1.35 -9.94
CA ALA A 507 15.85 -2.67 -10.51
C ALA A 507 16.26 -3.71 -9.43
N ALA A 508 17.12 -3.32 -8.49
CA ALA A 508 17.52 -4.16 -7.37
C ALA A 508 16.36 -4.52 -6.43
N VAL A 509 15.44 -3.58 -6.19
CA VAL A 509 14.23 -3.86 -5.39
C VAL A 509 13.24 -4.74 -6.16
N LEU A 510 13.02 -4.49 -7.45
CA LEU A 510 12.20 -5.36 -8.31
C LEU A 510 12.70 -6.82 -8.30
N ALA A 511 14.00 -7.02 -8.55
CA ALA A 511 14.62 -8.34 -8.57
C ALA A 511 14.59 -9.02 -7.19
N ARG A 512 14.84 -8.28 -6.09
CA ARG A 512 14.83 -8.82 -4.72
C ARG A 512 13.44 -9.33 -4.29
N TYR A 513 12.38 -8.63 -4.68
CA TYR A 513 11.00 -9.01 -4.36
C TYR A 513 10.35 -9.91 -5.43
N GLY A 514 11.03 -10.16 -6.56
CA GLY A 514 10.54 -11.02 -7.65
C GLY A 514 9.43 -10.39 -8.49
N PHE A 515 9.33 -9.05 -8.51
CA PHE A 515 8.33 -8.33 -9.29
C PHE A 515 8.77 -8.16 -10.75
N SER A 516 7.96 -8.63 -11.70
CA SER A 516 8.19 -8.45 -13.14
C SER A 516 7.11 -7.62 -13.81
N ARG A 517 7.54 -6.76 -14.74
CA ARG A 517 6.68 -5.95 -15.61
C ARG A 517 6.12 -6.75 -16.80
N GLU A 518 6.77 -7.85 -17.15
CA GLU A 518 6.39 -8.70 -18.27
C GLU A 518 5.15 -9.54 -17.93
N PHE A 519 4.36 -9.89 -18.94
CA PHE A 519 3.18 -10.75 -18.83
C PHE A 519 3.35 -11.97 -19.75
N PRO A 520 3.01 -13.20 -19.31
CA PRO A 520 3.06 -14.37 -20.18
C PRO A 520 2.13 -14.24 -21.39
N ASP A 521 2.52 -14.79 -22.55
CA ASP A 521 1.77 -14.66 -23.81
C ASP A 521 0.28 -15.08 -23.67
N GLU A 522 0.00 -16.17 -22.95
CA GLU A 522 -1.38 -16.63 -22.71
C GLU A 522 -2.27 -15.58 -22.00
N VAL A 523 -1.66 -14.69 -21.23
CA VAL A 523 -2.31 -13.57 -20.53
C VAL A 523 -2.52 -12.38 -21.47
N VAL A 524 -1.52 -12.05 -22.29
CA VAL A 524 -1.58 -10.94 -23.26
C VAL A 524 -2.61 -11.23 -24.36
N GLU A 525 -2.61 -12.45 -24.91
CA GLU A 525 -3.64 -12.89 -25.85
C GLU A 525 -5.05 -12.89 -25.23
N GLU A 526 -5.19 -13.31 -23.97
CA GLU A 526 -6.50 -13.24 -23.30
C GLU A 526 -6.94 -11.78 -23.13
N ALA A 527 -6.04 -10.86 -22.76
CA ALA A 527 -6.35 -9.44 -22.65
C ALA A 527 -6.96 -8.86 -23.94
N GLU A 528 -6.35 -9.10 -25.11
CA GLU A 528 -6.90 -8.65 -26.40
C GLU A 528 -8.26 -9.30 -26.72
N ARG A 529 -8.40 -10.63 -26.51
CA ARG A 529 -9.68 -11.33 -26.71
C ARG A 529 -10.80 -10.82 -25.79
N ARG A 530 -10.48 -10.43 -24.54
CA ARG A 530 -11.45 -9.83 -23.61
C ARG A 530 -11.75 -8.39 -24.00
N ALA A 531 -10.75 -7.59 -24.36
CA ALA A 531 -10.88 -6.21 -24.84
C ALA A 531 -11.83 -6.09 -26.03
N ALA A 532 -11.66 -6.91 -27.07
CA ALA A 532 -12.53 -6.93 -28.25
C ALA A 532 -14.01 -7.17 -27.89
N SER A 533 -14.30 -7.98 -26.86
CA SER A 533 -15.66 -8.28 -26.43
C SER A 533 -16.39 -7.13 -25.72
N ALA A 534 -15.67 -6.12 -25.21
CA ALA A 534 -16.24 -5.04 -24.43
C ALA A 534 -17.29 -4.21 -25.20
N ARG A 535 -17.03 -3.93 -26.49
CA ARG A 535 -17.92 -3.13 -27.36
C ARG A 535 -19.31 -3.76 -27.53
N ALA A 536 -19.41 -5.08 -27.47
CA ALA A 536 -20.68 -5.81 -27.63
C ALA A 536 -21.55 -5.78 -26.35
N GLU A 537 -20.92 -5.65 -25.18
CA GLU A 537 -21.60 -5.65 -23.87
C GLU A 537 -22.28 -4.29 -23.55
N ILE A 538 -21.78 -3.18 -24.11
CA ILE A 538 -22.30 -1.81 -23.86
C ILE A 538 -23.83 -1.74 -24.02
N ARG A 539 -24.38 -2.36 -25.07
CA ARG A 539 -25.83 -2.39 -25.37
C ARG A 539 -26.67 -3.22 -24.38
N ARG A 540 -26.05 -3.85 -23.38
CA ARG A 540 -26.70 -4.66 -22.33
C ARG A 540 -26.60 -4.05 -20.94
N ARG A 541 -26.00 -2.86 -20.82
CA ARG A 541 -25.82 -2.15 -19.54
C ARG A 541 -26.84 -1.04 -19.36
N GLU A 542 -27.04 -0.63 -18.11
CA GLU A 542 -27.83 0.56 -17.79
C GLU A 542 -27.05 1.82 -18.24
N ASP A 543 -27.71 2.74 -18.93
CA ASP A 543 -27.05 3.89 -19.56
C ASP A 543 -26.97 5.09 -18.61
N PHE A 544 -25.75 5.51 -18.28
CA PHE A 544 -25.46 6.67 -17.45
C PHE A 544 -24.68 7.75 -18.22
N ARG A 545 -24.53 7.64 -19.54
CA ARG A 545 -23.74 8.57 -20.37
C ARG A 545 -24.32 10.00 -20.45
N ALA A 546 -25.53 10.20 -19.94
CA ALA A 546 -26.18 11.51 -19.80
C ALA A 546 -25.92 12.21 -18.45
N LEU A 547 -25.23 11.55 -17.49
CA LEU A 547 -24.82 12.18 -16.23
C LEU A 547 -23.46 12.87 -16.39
N THR A 548 -23.27 14.01 -15.72
CA THR A 548 -21.96 14.67 -15.58
C THR A 548 -21.08 13.84 -14.63
N VAL A 549 -20.35 12.88 -15.20
CA VAL A 549 -19.42 11.97 -14.51
C VAL A 549 -17.98 12.45 -14.72
N VAL A 550 -17.11 12.37 -13.72
CA VAL A 550 -15.66 12.69 -13.83
C VAL A 550 -14.79 11.68 -13.08
N THR A 551 -13.51 11.59 -13.45
CA THR A 551 -12.46 10.98 -12.60
C THR A 551 -11.62 12.10 -11.96
N ILE A 552 -11.07 11.87 -10.76
CA ILE A 552 -10.26 12.83 -10.03
C ILE A 552 -9.07 12.10 -9.40
N ASP A 553 -7.88 12.31 -9.97
CA ASP A 553 -6.74 11.41 -9.77
C ASP A 553 -5.43 12.17 -9.48
N GLY A 554 -4.35 11.42 -9.26
CA GLY A 554 -2.98 11.97 -9.32
C GLY A 554 -2.59 12.33 -10.76
N ALA A 555 -1.69 13.31 -10.93
CA ALA A 555 -1.26 13.76 -12.25
C ALA A 555 -0.66 12.62 -13.10
N ASP A 556 0.10 11.72 -12.47
CA ASP A 556 0.79 10.58 -13.09
C ASP A 556 -0.09 9.34 -13.32
N ALA A 557 -1.32 9.32 -12.77
CA ALA A 557 -2.21 8.16 -12.83
C ALA A 557 -2.74 7.91 -14.26
N LYS A 558 -2.86 6.63 -14.63
CA LYS A 558 -3.33 6.17 -15.96
C LYS A 558 -4.44 5.12 -15.86
N ASP A 559 -4.43 4.38 -14.75
CA ASP A 559 -5.33 3.31 -14.34
C ASP A 559 -6.52 3.88 -13.52
N PHE A 560 -7.37 4.67 -14.19
CA PHE A 560 -8.55 5.29 -13.55
C PHE A 560 -9.60 4.22 -13.20
N ASP A 561 -9.54 3.73 -11.96
CA ASP A 561 -10.43 2.71 -11.40
C ASP A 561 -11.87 3.22 -11.17
N ASP A 562 -12.01 4.47 -10.72
CA ASP A 562 -13.27 5.05 -10.24
C ASP A 562 -13.65 6.37 -10.91
N ALA A 563 -14.96 6.63 -10.97
CA ALA A 563 -15.55 7.85 -11.49
C ALA A 563 -16.81 8.20 -10.68
N ILE A 564 -17.05 9.50 -10.49
CA ILE A 564 -18.08 10.01 -9.59
C ILE A 564 -19.08 10.94 -10.29
N SER A 565 -20.30 11.01 -9.74
CA SER A 565 -21.25 12.09 -9.99
C SER A 565 -22.09 12.36 -8.74
N VAL A 566 -22.43 13.62 -8.47
CA VAL A 566 -23.17 14.03 -7.28
C VAL A 566 -24.32 14.96 -7.64
N GLU A 567 -25.54 14.60 -7.24
CA GLU A 567 -26.76 15.40 -7.43
C GLU A 567 -27.30 15.89 -6.09
N ARG A 568 -27.92 17.08 -6.08
CA ARG A 568 -28.65 17.59 -4.91
C ARG A 568 -30.12 17.18 -4.95
N LEU A 569 -30.60 16.49 -3.92
CA LEU A 569 -31.99 16.03 -3.88
C LEU A 569 -32.95 17.15 -3.45
N ARG A 570 -34.12 17.26 -4.10
CA ARG A 570 -35.15 18.28 -3.79
C ARG A 570 -35.59 18.28 -2.31
N GLY A 571 -35.72 17.09 -1.69
CA GLY A 571 -35.99 16.94 -0.24
C GLY A 571 -34.79 17.25 0.67
N GLY A 572 -33.65 17.64 0.12
CA GLY A 572 -32.39 17.88 0.81
C GLY A 572 -31.62 16.61 1.19
N GLY A 573 -30.30 16.71 1.17
CA GLY A 573 -29.41 15.56 1.01
C GLY A 573 -28.92 15.46 -0.44
N TRP A 574 -28.17 14.41 -0.74
CA TRP A 574 -27.51 14.21 -2.04
C TRP A 574 -27.76 12.81 -2.57
N ARG A 575 -27.60 12.63 -3.87
CA ARG A 575 -27.37 11.33 -4.50
C ARG A 575 -25.92 11.27 -4.95
N LEU A 576 -25.20 10.26 -4.49
CA LEU A 576 -23.83 9.95 -4.90
C LEU A 576 -23.88 8.75 -5.83
N HIS A 577 -23.36 8.90 -7.03
CA HIS A 577 -23.02 7.81 -7.92
C HIS A 577 -21.52 7.56 -7.85
N VAL A 578 -21.13 6.32 -7.56
CA VAL A 578 -19.75 5.83 -7.71
C VAL A 578 -19.77 4.73 -8.75
N PHE A 579 -19.01 4.90 -9.82
CA PHE A 579 -18.86 3.96 -10.92
C PHE A 579 -17.44 3.40 -10.90
N ILE A 580 -17.29 2.08 -10.80
CA ILE A 580 -15.99 1.42 -10.78
C ILE A 580 -15.82 0.59 -12.06
N ALA A 581 -14.61 0.54 -12.61
CA ALA A 581 -14.27 -0.24 -13.79
C ALA A 581 -14.72 -1.72 -13.69
N ASP A 582 -15.40 -2.23 -14.73
CA ASP A 582 -15.94 -3.60 -14.75
C ASP A 582 -14.86 -4.67 -15.09
N VAL A 583 -13.81 -4.71 -14.30
CA VAL A 583 -12.71 -5.69 -14.43
C VAL A 583 -13.24 -7.12 -14.27
N ALA A 584 -14.29 -7.33 -13.45
CA ALA A 584 -14.92 -8.63 -13.29
C ALA A 584 -15.70 -9.13 -14.53
N PHE A 585 -15.99 -8.27 -15.51
CA PHE A 585 -16.44 -8.70 -16.83
C PHE A 585 -15.24 -9.13 -17.70
N MET A 586 -14.12 -8.40 -17.64
CA MET A 586 -12.90 -8.70 -18.41
C MET A 586 -12.25 -9.99 -17.90
N VAL A 587 -11.77 -9.99 -16.66
CA VAL A 587 -11.00 -11.08 -16.04
C VAL A 587 -11.93 -12.15 -15.50
N ARG A 588 -12.06 -13.28 -16.20
CA ARG A 588 -12.98 -14.37 -15.85
C ARG A 588 -12.32 -15.42 -14.94
N PRO A 589 -13.00 -15.88 -13.87
CA PRO A 589 -12.43 -16.86 -12.93
C PRO A 589 -11.84 -18.11 -13.60
N GLY A 590 -10.61 -18.46 -13.25
CA GLY A 590 -9.84 -19.58 -13.81
C GLY A 590 -9.08 -19.29 -15.11
N GLY A 591 -9.28 -18.13 -15.75
CA GLY A 591 -8.54 -17.70 -16.94
C GLY A 591 -7.04 -17.47 -16.70
N ALA A 592 -6.27 -17.22 -17.76
CA ALA A 592 -4.85 -16.84 -17.64
C ALA A 592 -4.72 -15.49 -16.93
N LEU A 593 -5.53 -14.50 -17.33
CA LEU A 593 -5.64 -13.20 -16.63
C LEU A 593 -5.95 -13.35 -15.14
N ASP A 594 -6.77 -14.33 -14.75
CA ASP A 594 -7.17 -14.53 -13.36
C ASP A 594 -6.07 -15.17 -12.52
N ARG A 595 -5.35 -16.16 -13.08
CA ARG A 595 -4.17 -16.76 -12.45
C ARG A 595 -3.02 -15.77 -12.33
N GLU A 596 -2.88 -14.87 -13.31
CA GLU A 596 -1.91 -13.77 -13.29
C GLU A 596 -2.24 -12.77 -12.17
N ALA A 597 -3.47 -12.25 -12.16
CA ALA A 597 -3.91 -11.25 -11.20
C ALA A 597 -3.88 -11.79 -9.76
N LEU A 598 -4.22 -13.06 -9.54
CA LEU A 598 -4.07 -13.73 -8.23
C LEU A 598 -2.60 -13.84 -7.81
N ARG A 599 -1.68 -14.15 -8.74
CA ARG A 599 -0.24 -14.28 -8.43
C ARG A 599 0.41 -12.94 -8.11
N ARG A 600 -0.06 -11.84 -8.72
CA ARG A 600 0.40 -10.48 -8.43
C ARG A 600 -0.26 -9.90 -7.18
N GLY A 601 -1.56 -10.15 -6.98
CA GLY A 601 -2.36 -9.73 -5.83
C GLY A 601 -2.69 -8.23 -5.79
N THR A 602 -1.70 -7.39 -6.12
CA THR A 602 -1.79 -5.93 -6.23
C THR A 602 -0.88 -5.42 -7.36
N SER A 603 -1.13 -4.21 -7.85
CA SER A 603 -0.10 -3.41 -8.52
C SER A 603 0.90 -2.87 -7.48
N VAL A 604 2.12 -2.54 -7.90
CA VAL A 604 3.18 -1.96 -7.07
C VAL A 604 3.64 -0.65 -7.71
N TYR A 605 3.74 0.44 -6.93
CA TYR A 605 3.98 1.79 -7.41
C TYR A 605 5.30 2.35 -6.87
N PHE A 606 6.39 2.09 -7.58
CA PHE A 606 7.68 2.72 -7.33
C PHE A 606 7.66 4.18 -7.86
N PRO A 607 8.49 5.08 -7.29
CA PRO A 607 8.68 6.42 -7.85
C PRO A 607 9.07 6.32 -9.34
N GLY A 608 8.26 6.92 -10.22
CA GLY A 608 8.45 6.89 -11.67
C GLY A 608 8.11 5.56 -12.37
N LEU A 609 7.72 4.50 -11.66
CA LEU A 609 7.51 3.17 -12.24
C LEU A 609 6.41 2.35 -11.58
N ALA A 610 5.35 2.03 -12.34
CA ALA A 610 4.33 1.06 -11.94
C ALA A 610 4.65 -0.36 -12.44
N VAL A 611 4.42 -1.36 -11.58
CA VAL A 611 4.30 -2.78 -11.94
C VAL A 611 2.82 -3.15 -11.80
N PRO A 612 2.05 -3.25 -12.91
CA PRO A 612 0.61 -3.42 -12.81
C PRO A 612 0.20 -4.88 -12.50
N MET A 613 -0.96 -5.05 -11.86
CA MET A 613 -1.61 -6.34 -11.64
C MET A 613 -2.18 -6.97 -12.94
N LEU A 614 -2.53 -6.14 -13.91
CA LEU A 614 -3.15 -6.52 -15.18
C LEU A 614 -2.32 -5.97 -16.36
N PRO A 615 -2.39 -6.59 -17.55
CA PRO A 615 -1.73 -6.04 -18.74
C PRO A 615 -2.22 -4.62 -19.07
N PRO A 616 -1.35 -3.69 -19.52
CA PRO A 616 -1.70 -2.31 -19.88
C PRO A 616 -2.95 -2.15 -20.74
N ARG A 617 -3.18 -3.09 -21.66
CA ARG A 617 -4.39 -3.17 -22.50
C ARG A 617 -5.70 -3.13 -21.71
N LEU A 618 -5.72 -3.76 -20.54
CA LEU A 618 -6.87 -3.70 -19.63
C LEU A 618 -6.72 -2.51 -18.67
N SER A 619 -5.59 -2.38 -17.98
CA SER A 619 -5.44 -1.40 -16.88
C SER A 619 -5.42 0.06 -17.33
N GLU A 620 -4.74 0.38 -18.43
CA GLU A 620 -4.54 1.76 -18.91
C GLU A 620 -5.49 2.15 -20.06
N ASP A 621 -6.07 1.17 -20.76
CA ASP A 621 -7.09 1.40 -21.81
C ASP A 621 -8.48 0.90 -21.40
N VAL A 622 -8.79 -0.39 -21.58
CA VAL A 622 -10.20 -0.82 -21.69
C VAL A 622 -10.99 -0.79 -20.38
N CYS A 623 -10.32 -0.97 -19.23
CA CYS A 623 -10.93 -0.78 -17.91
C CYS A 623 -10.83 0.67 -17.43
N SER A 624 -9.72 1.36 -17.72
CA SER A 624 -9.49 2.75 -17.31
C SER A 624 -10.64 3.68 -17.76
N LEU A 625 -11.23 4.42 -16.82
CA LEU A 625 -12.41 5.27 -17.02
C LEU A 625 -12.12 6.60 -17.73
N ARG A 626 -11.28 6.53 -18.78
CA ARG A 626 -10.79 7.64 -19.61
C ARG A 626 -11.93 8.56 -20.13
N PRO A 627 -11.67 9.87 -20.24
CA PRO A 627 -12.68 10.85 -20.64
C PRO A 627 -13.12 10.65 -22.10
N HIS A 628 -14.37 11.05 -22.36
CA HIS A 628 -15.07 11.02 -23.65
C HIS A 628 -15.27 9.63 -24.29
N LEU A 629 -14.79 8.55 -23.67
CA LEU A 629 -14.96 7.18 -24.14
C LEU A 629 -16.05 6.45 -23.36
N ASP A 630 -16.83 5.60 -24.07
CA ASP A 630 -17.79 4.70 -23.42
C ASP A 630 -17.03 3.60 -22.64
N ARG A 631 -17.39 3.41 -21.37
CA ARG A 631 -16.73 2.47 -20.45
C ARG A 631 -17.73 1.68 -19.60
N LEU A 632 -17.47 0.38 -19.47
CA LEU A 632 -18.28 -0.57 -18.69
C LEU A 632 -17.94 -0.45 -17.21
N THR A 633 -18.97 -0.32 -16.36
CA THR A 633 -18.78 -0.15 -14.92
C THR A 633 -19.68 -1.06 -14.09
N GLN A 634 -19.20 -1.45 -12.90
CA GLN A 634 -20.05 -1.87 -11.80
C GLN A 634 -20.13 -0.72 -10.81
N GLY A 635 -21.33 -0.25 -10.49
CA GLY A 635 -21.53 0.98 -9.75
C GLY A 635 -22.53 0.86 -8.61
N VAL A 636 -22.47 1.85 -7.72
CA VAL A 636 -23.40 2.02 -6.61
C VAL A 636 -23.93 3.46 -6.59
N THR A 637 -25.25 3.57 -6.57
CA THR A 637 -25.98 4.81 -6.30
C THR A 637 -26.37 4.82 -4.82
N ILE A 638 -26.04 5.88 -4.08
CA ILE A 638 -26.35 6.03 -2.64
C ILE A 638 -27.07 7.36 -2.44
N GLU A 639 -28.25 7.34 -1.84
CA GLU A 639 -28.91 8.58 -1.40
C GLU A 639 -28.55 8.87 0.06
N ILE A 640 -28.00 10.05 0.31
CA ILE A 640 -27.37 10.43 1.58
C ILE A 640 -28.12 11.62 2.19
N GLY A 641 -28.66 11.43 3.39
CA GLY A 641 -29.37 12.47 4.11
C GLY A 641 -28.44 13.57 4.64
N ARG A 642 -29.01 14.73 5.02
CA ARG A 642 -28.29 15.92 5.51
C ARG A 642 -27.30 15.67 6.67
N GLY A 643 -27.43 14.55 7.39
CA GLY A 643 -26.51 14.13 8.46
C GLY A 643 -25.35 13.21 8.04
N GLY A 644 -25.27 12.77 6.78
CA GLY A 644 -24.30 11.77 6.30
C GLY A 644 -24.73 10.30 6.47
N GLY A 645 -25.98 10.06 6.87
CA GLY A 645 -26.58 8.71 6.90
C GLY A 645 -27.15 8.30 5.55
N PHE A 646 -27.02 7.03 5.18
CA PHE A 646 -27.62 6.49 3.95
C PHE A 646 -29.14 6.35 4.12
N ARG A 647 -29.89 6.65 3.06
CA ARG A 647 -31.36 6.49 2.94
C ARG A 647 -31.72 5.32 2.04
N SER A 648 -31.04 5.20 0.91
CA SER A 648 -31.21 4.13 -0.08
C SER A 648 -29.84 3.80 -0.72
N VAL A 649 -29.72 2.57 -1.21
CA VAL A 649 -28.53 2.05 -1.90
C VAL A 649 -29.02 1.21 -3.08
N ARG A 650 -28.43 1.38 -4.27
CA ARG A 650 -28.75 0.61 -5.48
C ARG A 650 -27.48 0.23 -6.23
N PHE A 651 -27.30 -1.05 -6.51
CA PHE A 651 -26.16 -1.58 -7.26
C PHE A 651 -26.53 -1.87 -8.71
N HIS A 652 -25.73 -1.36 -9.65
CA HIS A 652 -25.98 -1.44 -11.10
C HIS A 652 -24.74 -1.93 -11.86
N ASP A 653 -24.95 -2.50 -13.05
CA ASP A 653 -23.89 -2.69 -14.05
C ASP A 653 -24.22 -1.71 -15.19
N GLY A 654 -23.35 -0.74 -15.44
CA GLY A 654 -23.64 0.42 -16.28
C GLY A 654 -22.66 0.64 -17.43
N VAL A 655 -23.01 1.59 -18.29
CA VAL A 655 -22.06 2.29 -19.17
C VAL A 655 -22.03 3.77 -18.80
N ILE A 656 -20.82 4.31 -18.64
CA ILE A 656 -20.59 5.75 -18.49
C ILE A 656 -19.80 6.29 -19.69
N ARG A 657 -19.77 7.62 -19.80
CA ARG A 657 -18.79 8.36 -20.58
C ARG A 657 -18.30 9.48 -19.66
N SER A 658 -17.05 9.43 -19.21
CA SER A 658 -16.51 10.45 -18.32
C SER A 658 -16.40 11.79 -19.08
N ALA A 659 -16.91 12.88 -18.50
CA ALA A 659 -16.89 14.22 -19.08
C ALA A 659 -15.53 14.90 -18.92
N ALA A 660 -14.74 14.54 -17.91
CA ALA A 660 -13.39 15.04 -17.68
C ALA A 660 -12.55 14.08 -16.82
N ARG A 661 -11.23 14.09 -17.06
CA ARG A 661 -10.21 13.56 -16.14
C ARG A 661 -9.52 14.74 -15.48
N LEU A 662 -9.71 14.89 -14.18
CA LEU A 662 -9.19 16.01 -13.40
C LEU A 662 -8.06 15.54 -12.48
N THR A 663 -7.15 16.44 -12.10
CA THR A 663 -6.22 16.16 -11.00
C THR A 663 -6.78 16.65 -9.67
N TYR A 664 -6.35 16.04 -8.56
CA TYR A 664 -6.66 16.53 -7.21
C TYR A 664 -6.28 18.01 -7.04
N GLU A 665 -5.14 18.43 -7.60
CA GLU A 665 -4.64 19.80 -7.58
C GLU A 665 -5.58 20.78 -8.29
N GLN A 666 -6.00 20.49 -9.53
CA GLN A 666 -6.97 21.30 -10.28
C GLN A 666 -8.29 21.45 -9.51
N VAL A 667 -8.77 20.38 -8.89
CA VAL A 667 -10.02 20.41 -8.11
C VAL A 667 -9.85 21.16 -6.80
N ASN A 668 -8.71 21.03 -6.11
CA ASN A 668 -8.40 21.81 -4.91
C ASN A 668 -8.28 23.31 -5.22
N ALA A 669 -7.60 23.69 -6.29
CA ALA A 669 -7.50 25.08 -6.76
C ALA A 669 -8.88 25.65 -7.10
N HIS A 670 -9.66 24.95 -7.94
CA HIS A 670 -11.02 25.37 -8.31
C HIS A 670 -11.94 25.54 -7.08
N LEU A 671 -11.91 24.59 -6.13
CA LEU A 671 -12.72 24.66 -4.89
C LEU A 671 -12.25 25.73 -3.89
N ALA A 672 -11.05 26.30 -4.08
CA ALA A 672 -10.52 27.43 -3.33
C ALA A 672 -10.78 28.79 -4.01
N GLY A 673 -11.23 28.80 -5.28
CA GLY A 673 -11.40 30.02 -6.08
C GLY A 673 -10.15 30.42 -6.88
N HIS A 674 -9.16 29.53 -7.00
CA HIS A 674 -7.98 29.69 -7.85
C HIS A 674 -8.31 29.15 -9.26
N HIS A 675 -8.02 29.95 -10.30
CA HIS A 675 -8.40 29.72 -11.70
C HIS A 675 -7.21 29.88 -12.67
N ASP A 676 -6.03 30.09 -12.10
CA ASP A 676 -4.69 30.09 -12.67
C ASP A 676 -4.14 28.67 -12.85
N VAL A 677 -4.56 27.72 -12.00
CA VAL A 677 -4.11 26.31 -12.04
C VAL A 677 -4.93 25.49 -13.03
N GLY A 678 -4.57 25.59 -14.31
CA GLY A 678 -5.14 24.81 -15.42
C GLY A 678 -6.50 25.33 -15.92
N THR A 679 -7.06 24.66 -16.93
CA THR A 679 -8.32 25.08 -17.55
C THR A 679 -9.50 24.96 -16.57
N PRO A 680 -10.30 26.03 -16.36
CA PRO A 680 -11.49 25.94 -15.51
C PRO A 680 -12.48 24.85 -15.98
N PRO A 681 -13.04 24.04 -15.06
CA PRO A 681 -13.97 22.97 -15.43
C PRO A 681 -15.27 23.54 -16.02
N ALA A 682 -15.86 22.80 -16.96
CA ALA A 682 -17.12 23.19 -17.61
C ALA A 682 -18.23 23.51 -16.58
N PRO A 683 -19.17 24.44 -16.85
CA PRO A 683 -20.11 24.95 -15.84
C PRO A 683 -21.00 23.89 -15.16
N GLU A 684 -21.24 22.75 -15.80
CA GLU A 684 -21.90 21.57 -15.20
C GLU A 684 -20.98 20.78 -14.26
N VAL A 685 -19.72 20.55 -14.63
CA VAL A 685 -18.71 19.90 -13.80
C VAL A 685 -18.42 20.75 -12.57
N ALA A 686 -18.28 22.07 -12.72
CA ALA A 686 -18.09 23.00 -11.61
C ALA A 686 -19.26 22.93 -10.58
N ARG A 687 -20.51 22.85 -11.07
CA ARG A 687 -21.70 22.68 -10.22
C ARG A 687 -21.70 21.32 -9.50
N MET A 688 -21.39 20.24 -10.21
CA MET A 688 -21.27 18.90 -9.64
C MET A 688 -20.18 18.84 -8.54
N LEU A 689 -18.99 19.43 -8.80
CA LEU A 689 -17.90 19.53 -7.83
C LEU A 689 -18.28 20.35 -6.57
N ALA A 690 -19.08 21.41 -6.71
CA ALA A 690 -19.55 22.19 -5.57
C ALA A 690 -20.52 21.41 -4.65
N ASP A 691 -21.42 20.60 -5.23
CA ASP A 691 -22.28 19.68 -4.46
C ASP A 691 -21.49 18.49 -3.88
N ALA A 692 -20.51 17.97 -4.63
CA ALA A 692 -19.59 16.94 -4.17
C ALA A 692 -18.78 17.41 -2.94
N ALA A 693 -18.18 18.61 -3.00
CA ALA A 693 -17.48 19.21 -1.87
C ALA A 693 -18.40 19.44 -0.66
N SER A 694 -19.68 19.74 -0.89
CA SER A 694 -20.70 19.90 0.16
C SER A 694 -21.09 18.56 0.81
N LEU A 695 -21.18 17.49 0.01
CA LEU A 695 -21.36 16.13 0.49
C LEU A 695 -20.14 15.64 1.28
N ALA A 696 -18.92 15.82 0.77
CA ALA A 696 -17.68 15.44 1.43
C ALA A 696 -17.54 16.10 2.81
N ARG A 697 -17.78 17.42 2.91
CA ARG A 697 -17.81 18.16 4.17
C ARG A 697 -18.88 17.62 5.15
N THR A 698 -19.93 16.99 4.66
CA THR A 698 -20.97 16.32 5.47
C THR A 698 -20.54 14.93 5.95
N LEU A 699 -19.91 14.14 5.06
CA LEU A 699 -19.38 12.81 5.35
C LEU A 699 -18.22 12.87 6.35
N LEU A 700 -17.25 13.77 6.16
CA LEU A 700 -16.14 14.02 7.12
C LEU A 700 -16.66 14.36 8.53
N ARG A 701 -17.72 15.17 8.64
CA ARG A 701 -18.38 15.46 9.94
C ARG A 701 -19.03 14.20 10.53
N ALA A 702 -19.60 13.31 9.70
CA ALA A 702 -20.16 12.04 10.15
C ALA A 702 -19.08 11.02 10.55
N ARG A 703 -17.92 10.97 9.85
CA ARG A 703 -16.73 10.19 10.20
C ARG A 703 -16.16 10.59 11.57
N ARG A 704 -15.99 11.90 11.81
CA ARG A 704 -15.55 12.41 13.13
C ARG A 704 -16.55 12.10 14.25
N ARG A 705 -17.86 12.29 14.04
CA ARG A 705 -18.89 11.89 15.05
C ARG A 705 -18.95 10.38 15.31
N ARG A 706 -18.47 9.55 14.39
CA ARG A 706 -18.37 8.09 14.53
C ARG A 706 -17.13 7.65 15.33
N GLY A 707 -16.19 8.56 15.59
CA GLY A 707 -14.94 8.27 16.30
C GLY A 707 -13.89 7.57 15.44
N ALA A 708 -13.94 7.70 14.11
CA ALA A 708 -12.86 7.22 13.24
C ALA A 708 -11.57 7.98 13.51
N LEU A 709 -10.43 7.32 13.34
CA LEU A 709 -9.11 7.92 13.54
C LEU A 709 -8.77 8.80 12.31
N ASP A 710 -8.36 10.04 12.59
CA ASP A 710 -8.01 11.06 11.59
C ASP A 710 -6.55 11.45 11.84
N LEU A 711 -5.64 10.56 11.41
CA LEU A 711 -4.20 10.74 11.53
C LEU A 711 -3.71 11.50 10.30
N ASP A 712 -3.50 12.81 10.45
CA ASP A 712 -2.68 13.59 9.54
C ASP A 712 -1.20 13.46 9.94
N MET A 713 -0.42 12.90 9.03
CA MET A 713 1.04 13.01 8.97
C MET A 713 1.37 13.34 7.51
N PRO A 714 1.98 14.50 7.20
CA PRO A 714 2.39 14.83 5.85
C PRO A 714 3.39 13.80 5.32
N GLU A 715 3.30 13.46 4.04
CA GLU A 715 4.21 12.49 3.42
C GLU A 715 5.14 13.18 2.41
N PRO A 716 6.47 12.98 2.51
CA PRO A 716 7.41 13.50 1.52
C PRO A 716 7.30 12.72 0.20
N ARG A 717 6.80 13.39 -0.84
CA ARG A 717 6.84 12.88 -2.22
C ARG A 717 8.22 13.18 -2.84
N LEU A 718 8.63 12.33 -3.78
CA LEU A 718 9.83 12.53 -4.58
C LEU A 718 9.43 13.13 -5.93
N GLU A 719 10.02 14.27 -6.27
CA GLU A 719 9.88 14.88 -7.59
C GLU A 719 11.04 14.39 -8.46
N LEU A 720 10.71 13.72 -9.58
CA LEU A 720 11.71 13.06 -10.41
C LEU A 720 12.08 13.88 -11.66
N GLY A 721 13.32 13.73 -12.10
CA GLY A 721 13.81 14.22 -13.38
C GLY A 721 13.46 13.32 -14.55
N ILE A 722 13.74 13.81 -15.76
CA ILE A 722 13.53 13.10 -17.03
C ILE A 722 14.44 11.85 -17.12
N ASP A 723 15.58 11.91 -16.46
CA ASP A 723 16.57 10.86 -16.21
C ASP A 723 16.19 9.90 -15.05
N GLY A 724 15.08 10.17 -14.35
CA GLY A 724 14.62 9.40 -13.19
C GLY A 724 15.35 9.70 -11.87
N SER A 725 16.28 10.67 -11.83
CA SER A 725 16.89 11.13 -10.58
C SER A 725 15.88 11.88 -9.70
N VAL A 726 16.12 11.93 -8.39
CA VAL A 726 15.33 12.80 -7.49
C VAL A 726 15.83 14.23 -7.63
N ARG A 727 14.96 15.15 -8.06
CA ARG A 727 15.25 16.60 -8.16
C ARG A 727 14.92 17.32 -6.87
N ALA A 728 13.79 16.99 -6.27
CA ALA A 728 13.33 17.57 -5.02
C ALA A 728 12.54 16.55 -4.19
N ILE A 729 12.36 16.88 -2.92
CA ILE A 729 11.51 16.15 -1.98
C ILE A 729 10.60 17.19 -1.35
N ALA A 730 9.29 16.97 -1.38
CA ALA A 730 8.30 17.94 -0.91
C ALA A 730 7.23 17.27 -0.05
N LEU A 731 6.83 17.89 1.06
CA LEU A 731 5.66 17.44 1.83
C LEU A 731 4.39 17.73 1.02
N HIS A 732 3.56 16.71 0.84
CA HIS A 732 2.28 16.87 0.15
C HIS A 732 1.12 16.62 1.13
N ASP A 733 0.42 17.70 1.48
CA ASP A 733 -0.77 17.66 2.33
C ASP A 733 -2.02 17.18 1.58
N ARG A 734 -2.89 16.45 2.27
CA ARG A 734 -4.18 16.01 1.71
C ARG A 734 -5.19 17.16 1.74
N GLY A 735 -5.48 17.72 0.58
CA GLY A 735 -6.50 18.75 0.36
C GLY A 735 -7.95 18.24 0.52
N LEU A 736 -8.89 18.96 -0.10
CA LEU A 736 -10.32 18.63 -0.04
C LEU A 736 -10.72 17.63 -1.12
N ALA A 737 -10.07 17.64 -2.29
CA ALA A 737 -10.36 16.73 -3.40
C ALA A 737 -10.01 15.27 -3.05
N GLU A 738 -8.85 15.05 -2.42
CA GLU A 738 -8.37 13.76 -1.94
C GLU A 738 -9.32 13.20 -0.88
N ARG A 739 -9.67 14.02 0.12
CA ARG A 739 -10.58 13.62 1.21
C ARG A 739 -12.03 13.45 0.73
N MET A 740 -12.42 14.10 -0.37
CA MET A 740 -13.71 13.93 -1.03
C MET A 740 -13.81 12.56 -1.70
N ILE A 741 -12.81 12.18 -2.52
CA ILE A 741 -12.74 10.85 -3.12
C ILE A 741 -12.59 9.78 -2.04
N GLU A 742 -11.77 9.99 -1.00
CA GLU A 742 -11.65 9.06 0.14
C GLU A 742 -13.01 8.77 0.80
N GLU A 743 -13.80 9.79 1.16
CA GLU A 743 -15.12 9.58 1.76
C GLU A 743 -16.12 8.93 0.80
N PHE A 744 -16.05 9.20 -0.51
CA PHE A 744 -16.96 8.61 -1.50
C PHE A 744 -16.64 7.13 -1.75
N MET A 745 -15.35 6.79 -1.83
CA MET A 745 -14.92 5.39 -1.95
C MET A 745 -15.17 4.62 -0.65
N VAL A 746 -14.96 5.23 0.53
CA VAL A 746 -15.36 4.64 1.81
C VAL A 746 -16.88 4.43 1.89
N ALA A 747 -17.68 5.35 1.33
CA ALA A 747 -19.14 5.19 1.27
C ALA A 747 -19.56 4.02 0.37
N ALA A 748 -18.97 3.89 -0.82
CA ALA A 748 -19.21 2.77 -1.74
C ALA A 748 -18.75 1.42 -1.12
N ASN A 749 -17.54 1.38 -0.57
CA ASN A 749 -16.97 0.22 0.12
C ASN A 749 -17.85 -0.25 1.29
N ARG A 750 -18.37 0.67 2.12
CA ARG A 750 -19.32 0.31 3.20
C ARG A 750 -20.65 -0.22 2.64
N ALA A 751 -21.19 0.40 1.60
CA ALA A 751 -22.42 -0.05 0.97
C ALA A 751 -22.31 -1.48 0.42
N VAL A 752 -21.19 -1.80 -0.25
CA VAL A 752 -20.92 -3.15 -0.77
C VAL A 752 -20.65 -4.15 0.36
N ALA A 753 -19.95 -3.76 1.42
CA ALA A 753 -19.77 -4.62 2.60
C ALA A 753 -21.11 -5.00 3.25
N ALA A 754 -22.00 -4.02 3.49
CA ALA A 754 -23.34 -4.24 4.05
C ALA A 754 -24.25 -5.12 3.17
N GLN A 755 -23.97 -5.22 1.87
CA GLN A 755 -24.69 -6.09 0.94
C GLN A 755 -24.13 -7.52 0.91
N LEU A 756 -22.90 -7.73 1.37
CA LEU A 756 -22.20 -9.02 1.36
C LEU A 756 -22.09 -9.65 2.75
N ASP A 757 -22.18 -8.89 3.84
CA ASP A 757 -22.24 -9.46 5.19
C ASP A 757 -23.51 -10.28 5.39
N GLY A 758 -23.37 -11.41 6.10
CA GLY A 758 -24.42 -12.43 6.23
C GLY A 758 -24.91 -13.08 4.92
N ALA A 759 -24.37 -12.72 3.75
CA ALA A 759 -24.83 -13.21 2.46
C ALA A 759 -24.38 -14.68 2.20
N PRO A 760 -25.12 -15.45 1.40
CA PRO A 760 -24.78 -16.85 1.10
C PRO A 760 -23.65 -17.00 0.05
N GLU A 761 -23.14 -15.91 -0.51
CA GLU A 761 -22.01 -15.91 -1.44
C GLU A 761 -20.76 -15.41 -0.70
N PRO A 762 -19.69 -16.22 -0.57
CA PRO A 762 -18.46 -15.80 0.11
C PRO A 762 -17.81 -14.60 -0.57
N ALA A 763 -17.34 -13.66 0.26
CA ALA A 763 -16.67 -12.43 -0.16
C ALA A 763 -15.47 -12.15 0.75
N LEU A 764 -14.61 -11.21 0.33
CA LEU A 764 -13.55 -10.67 1.17
C LEU A 764 -14.05 -9.41 1.88
N PHE A 765 -13.60 -9.21 3.11
CA PHE A 765 -13.74 -7.99 3.90
C PHE A 765 -12.35 -7.41 4.19
N ARG A 766 -12.28 -6.10 4.38
CA ARG A 766 -11.06 -5.40 4.79
C ARG A 766 -11.16 -5.16 6.29
N VAL A 767 -10.54 -6.05 7.04
CA VAL A 767 -10.59 -6.09 8.50
C VAL A 767 -9.46 -5.25 9.08
N HIS A 768 -9.75 -4.51 10.14
CA HIS A 768 -8.77 -3.89 11.03
C HIS A 768 -9.28 -4.13 12.46
N GLU A 769 -8.67 -5.10 13.13
CA GLU A 769 -9.04 -5.54 14.48
C GLU A 769 -8.78 -4.46 15.55
N ARG A 770 -9.27 -4.70 16.77
CA ARG A 770 -8.92 -3.82 17.89
C ARG A 770 -7.43 -3.96 18.23
N PRO A 771 -6.76 -2.91 18.72
CA PRO A 771 -5.40 -3.02 19.22
C PRO A 771 -5.31 -3.99 20.41
N ASP A 772 -4.22 -4.74 20.48
CA ASP A 772 -3.88 -5.60 21.62
C ASP A 772 -3.78 -4.76 22.91
N PRO A 773 -4.45 -5.13 24.02
CA PRO A 773 -4.36 -4.40 25.29
C PRO A 773 -2.93 -4.13 25.76
N ARG A 774 -2.00 -5.09 25.57
CA ARG A 774 -0.59 -4.95 25.92
C ARG A 774 0.14 -3.90 25.06
N ARG A 775 -0.30 -3.68 23.81
CA ARG A 775 0.20 -2.59 22.96
C ARG A 775 -0.29 -1.23 23.46
N LEU A 776 -1.54 -1.15 23.93
CA LEU A 776 -2.12 0.07 24.52
C LEU A 776 -1.52 0.39 25.90
N GLU A 777 -1.20 -0.61 26.70
CA GLU A 777 -0.47 -0.45 27.96
C GLU A 777 0.92 0.14 27.73
N ARG A 778 1.69 -0.41 26.77
CA ARG A 778 2.98 0.19 26.37
C ARG A 778 2.83 1.60 25.78
N LEU A 779 1.75 1.87 25.03
CA LEU A 779 1.46 3.22 24.55
C LEU A 779 1.22 4.19 25.71
N ARG A 780 0.49 3.78 26.75
CA ARG A 780 0.32 4.56 27.98
C ARG A 780 1.67 4.84 28.64
N GLU A 781 2.48 3.82 28.87
CA GLU A 781 3.81 3.96 29.51
C GLU A 781 4.73 4.95 28.77
N ILE A 782 4.61 5.03 27.44
CA ILE A 782 5.40 5.95 26.58
C ILE A 782 4.83 7.38 26.58
N LEU A 783 3.51 7.57 26.73
CA LEU A 783 2.84 8.87 26.60
C LEU A 783 2.45 9.54 27.93
N GLU A 784 2.34 8.78 29.03
CA GLU A 784 2.13 9.30 30.39
C GLU A 784 3.20 10.33 30.81
N PRO A 785 4.51 10.14 30.53
CA PRO A 785 5.55 11.16 30.81
C PRO A 785 5.35 12.50 30.09
N LEU A 786 4.54 12.54 29.03
CA LEU A 786 4.21 13.74 28.24
C LEU A 786 2.85 14.36 28.64
N GLY A 787 2.18 13.78 29.64
CA GLY A 787 0.90 14.26 30.17
C GLY A 787 -0.34 13.81 29.39
N TYR A 788 -0.25 12.72 28.61
CA TYR A 788 -1.40 12.10 27.97
C TYR A 788 -1.86 10.86 28.75
N ASP A 789 -3.16 10.75 29.01
CA ASP A 789 -3.76 9.46 29.36
C ASP A 789 -4.13 8.71 28.07
N VAL A 790 -3.99 7.39 28.12
CA VAL A 790 -4.36 6.46 27.07
C VAL A 790 -5.37 5.48 27.68
N PRO A 791 -6.64 5.48 27.24
CA PRO A 791 -7.65 4.63 27.86
C PRO A 791 -7.43 3.16 27.50
N VAL A 792 -7.26 2.32 28.53
CA VAL A 792 -7.22 0.85 28.42
C VAL A 792 -8.43 0.28 29.17
N PRO A 793 -9.65 0.34 28.61
CA PRO A 793 -10.85 -0.11 29.29
C PRO A 793 -10.97 -1.65 29.28
N SER A 794 -11.34 -2.24 30.41
CA SER A 794 -11.44 -3.70 30.62
C SER A 794 -12.47 -4.42 29.73
N ARG A 795 -13.25 -3.68 28.93
CA ARG A 795 -14.21 -4.20 27.93
C ARG A 795 -13.69 -4.10 26.49
N GLY A 796 -12.41 -3.76 26.31
CA GLY A 796 -11.77 -3.49 25.03
C GLY A 796 -12.06 -2.07 24.53
N ILE A 797 -11.04 -1.43 23.95
CA ILE A 797 -11.09 -0.04 23.47
C ILE A 797 -12.04 0.11 22.26
N ARG A 798 -12.61 1.31 22.10
CA ARG A 798 -13.35 1.76 20.90
C ARG A 798 -12.54 2.82 20.15
N PRO A 799 -12.72 2.97 18.82
CA PRO A 799 -12.00 3.99 18.05
C PRO A 799 -12.16 5.42 18.62
N GLY A 800 -13.38 5.79 19.01
CA GLY A 800 -13.66 7.09 19.60
C GLY A 800 -13.02 7.35 20.97
N ASP A 801 -12.57 6.30 21.69
CA ASP A 801 -11.87 6.47 22.97
C ASP A 801 -10.46 7.06 22.76
N LEU A 802 -9.89 6.94 21.54
CA LEU A 802 -8.60 7.51 21.16
C LEU A 802 -8.71 8.94 20.57
N ALA A 803 -9.91 9.42 20.26
CA ALA A 803 -10.10 10.77 19.72
C ALA A 803 -9.64 11.90 20.68
N PRO A 804 -9.81 11.79 22.02
CA PRO A 804 -9.25 12.76 22.95
C PRO A 804 -7.71 12.82 22.93
N LEU A 805 -7.03 11.68 22.75
CA LEU A 805 -5.56 11.64 22.64
C LEU A 805 -5.08 12.44 21.42
N LEU A 806 -5.70 12.23 20.26
CA LEU A 806 -5.39 12.96 19.03
C LEU A 806 -5.63 14.46 19.22
N GLU A 807 -6.81 14.87 19.69
CA GLU A 807 -7.15 16.29 19.84
C GLU A 807 -6.32 16.99 20.95
N MET A 808 -5.95 16.28 22.03
CA MET A 808 -5.02 16.79 23.06
C MET A 808 -3.59 16.98 22.54
N SER A 809 -3.17 16.20 21.53
CA SER A 809 -1.85 16.32 20.91
C SER A 809 -1.79 17.38 19.81
N ARG A 810 -2.95 17.84 19.34
CA ARG A 810 -3.10 18.71 18.16
C ARG A 810 -2.31 20.02 18.31
N GLY A 811 -1.41 20.27 17.37
CA GLY A 811 -0.58 21.48 17.34
C GLY A 811 0.48 21.58 18.45
N ARG A 812 0.69 20.50 19.23
CA ARG A 812 1.80 20.43 20.19
C ARG A 812 3.08 19.94 19.50
N PRO A 813 4.28 20.36 19.93
CA PRO A 813 5.54 19.99 19.28
C PRO A 813 5.79 18.46 19.19
N GLU A 814 5.20 17.67 20.09
CA GLU A 814 5.27 16.21 20.11
C GLU A 814 4.14 15.48 19.34
N GLN A 815 3.24 16.18 18.63
CA GLN A 815 2.17 15.56 17.84
C GLN A 815 2.67 14.44 16.90
N PRO A 816 3.78 14.59 16.15
CA PRO A 816 4.28 13.54 15.27
C PRO A 816 4.68 12.27 16.03
N PHE A 817 5.24 12.43 17.24
CA PHE A 817 5.58 11.32 18.12
C PHE A 817 4.31 10.60 18.62
N VAL A 818 3.30 11.34 19.09
CA VAL A 818 2.02 10.76 19.54
C VAL A 818 1.35 9.97 18.41
N HIS A 819 1.26 10.55 17.20
CA HIS A 819 0.71 9.88 16.02
C HIS A 819 1.50 8.60 15.66
N ARG A 820 2.84 8.67 15.67
CA ARG A 820 3.75 7.56 15.36
C ARG A 820 3.65 6.40 16.36
N GLN A 821 3.65 6.69 17.66
CA GLN A 821 3.52 5.64 18.68
C GLN A 821 2.10 5.05 18.70
N LEU A 822 1.07 5.86 18.47
CA LEU A 822 -0.29 5.36 18.30
C LEU A 822 -0.38 4.39 17.12
N LEU A 823 0.13 4.76 15.93
CA LEU A 823 0.21 3.88 14.76
C LEU A 823 0.91 2.55 15.08
N ARG A 824 2.08 2.60 15.74
CA ARG A 824 2.82 1.40 16.19
C ARG A 824 2.04 0.52 17.19
N SER A 825 1.04 1.07 17.90
CA SER A 825 0.20 0.31 18.83
C SER A 825 -0.99 -0.39 18.15
N LEU A 826 -1.44 0.09 16.99
CA LEU A 826 -2.60 -0.48 16.28
C LEU A 826 -2.31 -1.88 15.72
N SER A 827 -3.37 -2.56 15.29
CA SER A 827 -3.29 -3.80 14.52
C SER A 827 -3.17 -3.48 13.03
N LEU A 828 -2.43 -4.28 12.26
CA LEU A 828 -2.39 -4.10 10.80
C LEU A 828 -3.74 -4.49 10.19
N ALA A 829 -4.16 -3.75 9.17
CA ALA A 829 -5.31 -4.15 8.37
C ALA A 829 -4.97 -5.36 7.49
N ARG A 830 -5.95 -6.21 7.21
CA ARG A 830 -5.81 -7.44 6.45
C ARG A 830 -7.10 -7.80 5.71
N TYR A 831 -7.03 -8.70 4.75
CA TYR A 831 -8.22 -9.30 4.16
C TYR A 831 -8.65 -10.53 4.96
N ASP A 832 -9.96 -10.75 5.06
CA ASP A 832 -10.57 -11.88 5.78
C ASP A 832 -11.89 -12.31 5.08
N PRO A 833 -12.26 -13.60 5.07
CA PRO A 833 -13.60 -14.07 4.67
C PRO A 833 -14.75 -13.65 5.60
N GLU A 834 -14.47 -13.20 6.83
CA GLU A 834 -15.45 -12.78 7.84
C GLU A 834 -15.47 -11.27 8.07
N CYS A 835 -16.67 -10.72 8.30
CA CYS A 835 -16.88 -9.29 8.50
C CYS A 835 -16.57 -8.86 9.95
N LEU A 836 -15.29 -8.86 10.32
CA LEU A 836 -14.83 -8.52 11.69
C LEU A 836 -14.75 -7.00 11.97
N GLY A 837 -15.07 -6.16 10.98
CA GLY A 837 -15.09 -4.70 11.07
C GLY A 837 -13.72 -4.03 10.92
N HIS A 838 -13.72 -2.69 10.93
CA HIS A 838 -12.53 -1.87 10.65
C HIS A 838 -12.36 -0.74 11.68
N PHE A 839 -11.53 -1.01 12.70
CA PHE A 839 -11.29 -0.15 13.87
C PHE A 839 -10.90 1.28 13.48
N GLY A 840 -9.87 1.47 12.66
CA GLY A 840 -9.40 2.81 12.27
C GLY A 840 -10.45 3.70 11.56
N LEU A 841 -11.43 3.09 10.87
CA LEU A 841 -12.53 3.81 10.20
C LEU A 841 -13.80 3.91 11.06
N ALA A 842 -13.79 3.30 12.26
CA ALA A 842 -14.96 3.10 13.11
C ALA A 842 -16.16 2.52 12.35
N LEU A 843 -15.94 1.44 11.59
CA LEU A 843 -16.98 0.73 10.84
C LEU A 843 -17.17 -0.70 11.35
N SER A 844 -18.43 -1.15 11.44
CA SER A 844 -18.81 -2.55 11.67
C SER A 844 -18.55 -3.43 10.46
N GLU A 845 -18.68 -2.86 9.26
CA GLU A 845 -18.59 -3.54 7.97
C GLU A 845 -17.72 -2.72 7.01
N TYR A 846 -16.74 -3.36 6.38
CA TYR A 846 -15.89 -2.72 5.39
C TYR A 846 -15.24 -3.74 4.45
N THR A 847 -15.11 -3.37 3.18
CA THR A 847 -14.38 -4.15 2.16
C THR A 847 -13.70 -3.21 1.17
N HIS A 848 -12.89 -3.74 0.27
CA HIS A 848 -12.38 -3.00 -0.88
C HIS A 848 -13.15 -3.45 -2.13
N PHE A 849 -13.80 -2.50 -2.79
CA PHE A 849 -14.56 -2.65 -4.02
C PHE A 849 -14.11 -1.66 -5.12
N THR A 850 -13.48 -0.54 -4.72
CA THR A 850 -13.26 0.64 -5.56
C THR A 850 -11.93 0.68 -6.32
N SER A 851 -11.13 -0.40 -6.33
CA SER A 851 -9.89 -0.42 -7.13
C SER A 851 -9.52 -1.78 -7.77
N PRO A 852 -10.42 -2.41 -8.54
CA PRO A 852 -10.22 -3.75 -9.13
C PRO A 852 -9.21 -3.83 -10.28
N ILE A 853 -8.77 -2.71 -10.87
CA ILE A 853 -7.68 -2.72 -11.86
C ILE A 853 -6.35 -3.09 -11.19
N ARG A 854 -6.16 -2.66 -9.93
CA ARG A 854 -4.91 -2.75 -9.19
C ARG A 854 -4.95 -3.57 -7.90
N ARG A 855 -6.11 -4.09 -7.48
CA ARG A 855 -6.24 -4.98 -6.29
C ARG A 855 -7.09 -6.21 -6.61
N TYR A 856 -6.54 -7.40 -6.35
CA TYR A 856 -7.25 -8.67 -6.56
C TYR A 856 -8.45 -8.87 -5.61
N PRO A 857 -8.41 -8.43 -4.33
CA PRO A 857 -9.58 -8.49 -3.45
C PRO A 857 -10.83 -7.80 -4.01
N ASP A 858 -10.68 -6.61 -4.58
CA ASP A 858 -11.78 -5.87 -5.22
C ASP A 858 -12.38 -6.64 -6.39
N LEU A 859 -11.53 -7.27 -7.22
CA LEU A 859 -11.97 -8.16 -8.30
C LEU A 859 -12.77 -9.38 -7.76
N VAL A 860 -12.39 -9.95 -6.61
CA VAL A 860 -13.17 -11.00 -5.93
C VAL A 860 -14.50 -10.47 -5.40
N VAL A 861 -14.52 -9.26 -4.83
CA VAL A 861 -15.73 -8.60 -4.30
C VAL A 861 -16.73 -8.25 -5.40
N HIS A 862 -16.28 -7.71 -6.55
CA HIS A 862 -17.12 -7.49 -7.75
C HIS A 862 -17.78 -8.80 -8.22
N ARG A 863 -17.04 -9.91 -8.19
CA ARG A 863 -17.57 -11.23 -8.59
C ARG A 863 -18.62 -11.74 -7.61
N ALA A 864 -18.45 -11.53 -6.31
CA ALA A 864 -19.44 -11.87 -5.29
C ALA A 864 -20.72 -11.03 -5.45
N LEU A 865 -20.59 -9.70 -5.55
CA LEU A 865 -21.69 -8.76 -5.73
C LEU A 865 -22.49 -9.05 -7.01
N ARG A 866 -21.82 -9.33 -8.14
CA ARG A 866 -22.46 -9.71 -9.40
C ARG A 866 -23.25 -11.03 -9.27
N ARG A 867 -22.69 -12.06 -8.63
CA ARG A 867 -23.38 -13.35 -8.44
C ARG A 867 -24.62 -13.22 -7.55
N LEU A 868 -24.49 -12.47 -6.44
CA LEU A 868 -25.58 -12.21 -5.50
C LEU A 868 -26.76 -11.51 -6.21
N ARG A 869 -26.48 -10.44 -6.98
CA ARG A 869 -27.47 -9.73 -7.79
C ARG A 869 -28.09 -10.60 -8.90
N SER A 870 -27.34 -11.55 -9.46
CA SER A 870 -27.84 -12.45 -10.51
C SER A 870 -28.63 -13.67 -9.99
N GLY A 871 -28.78 -13.85 -8.67
CA GLY A 871 -29.47 -15.00 -8.10
C GLY A 871 -28.82 -16.36 -8.42
N ALA A 872 -27.50 -16.39 -8.67
CA ALA A 872 -26.81 -17.55 -9.19
C ALA A 872 -26.96 -18.81 -8.30
N LYS A 873 -27.18 -19.98 -8.91
CA LYS A 873 -27.43 -21.24 -8.19
C LYS A 873 -26.30 -21.56 -7.20
N ARG A 874 -26.66 -21.95 -5.96
CA ARG A 874 -25.77 -22.24 -4.81
C ARG A 874 -24.71 -23.34 -5.02
N GLY A 875 -24.64 -23.98 -6.20
CA GLY A 875 -23.64 -25.01 -6.49
C GLY A 875 -22.21 -24.49 -6.31
N ARG A 876 -21.32 -25.34 -5.78
CA ARG A 876 -19.90 -25.02 -5.47
C ARG A 876 -19.68 -23.91 -4.44
N ALA A 877 -20.64 -23.60 -3.55
CA ALA A 877 -20.45 -22.58 -2.51
C ALA A 877 -19.26 -22.88 -1.57
N ALA A 878 -19.06 -24.14 -1.17
CA ALA A 878 -17.93 -24.57 -0.34
C ALA A 878 -16.57 -24.27 -1.00
N ALA A 879 -16.37 -24.71 -2.25
CA ALA A 879 -15.13 -24.44 -3.00
C ALA A 879 -14.91 -22.94 -3.29
N ARG A 880 -15.96 -22.11 -3.27
CA ARG A 880 -15.79 -20.64 -3.31
C ARG A 880 -15.36 -20.06 -1.97
N ARG A 881 -15.83 -20.62 -0.86
CA ARG A 881 -15.40 -20.23 0.50
C ARG A 881 -13.92 -20.56 0.69
N GLU A 882 -13.52 -21.79 0.38
CA GLU A 882 -12.12 -22.26 0.39
C GLU A 882 -11.20 -21.37 -0.48
N PHE A 883 -11.64 -21.02 -1.69
CA PHE A 883 -10.92 -20.08 -2.55
C PHE A 883 -10.82 -18.66 -1.94
N VAL A 884 -11.88 -18.15 -1.32
CA VAL A 884 -11.89 -16.82 -0.67
C VAL A 884 -10.99 -16.81 0.57
N GLU A 885 -10.98 -17.88 1.36
CA GLU A 885 -10.06 -18.09 2.48
C GLU A 885 -8.58 -18.05 2.02
N LEU A 886 -8.24 -18.75 0.94
CA LEU A 886 -6.91 -18.70 0.33
C LEU A 886 -6.57 -17.30 -0.23
N ALA A 887 -7.51 -16.67 -0.93
CA ALA A 887 -7.32 -15.34 -1.51
C ALA A 887 -7.14 -14.25 -0.43
N ALA A 888 -7.76 -14.39 0.74
CA ALA A 888 -7.58 -13.49 1.88
C ALA A 888 -6.13 -13.50 2.40
N VAL A 889 -5.58 -14.70 2.63
CA VAL A 889 -4.20 -14.89 3.10
C VAL A 889 -3.20 -14.37 2.08
N GLU A 890 -3.34 -14.78 0.81
CA GLU A 890 -2.36 -14.47 -0.23
C GLU A 890 -2.38 -12.98 -0.63
N SER A 891 -3.56 -12.37 -0.76
CA SER A 891 -3.66 -10.93 -1.05
C SER A 891 -3.08 -10.09 0.09
N SER A 892 -3.30 -10.49 1.35
CA SER A 892 -2.71 -9.82 2.52
C SER A 892 -1.19 -10.00 2.59
N ARG A 893 -0.64 -11.10 2.05
CA ARG A 893 0.80 -11.33 1.96
C ARG A 893 1.43 -10.43 0.89
N LEU A 894 0.87 -10.44 -0.32
CA LEU A 894 1.37 -9.68 -1.48
C LEU A 894 1.26 -8.16 -1.26
N GLU A 895 0.19 -7.68 -0.61
CA GLU A 895 0.04 -6.27 -0.21
C GLU A 895 1.20 -5.80 0.69
N ARG A 896 1.58 -6.59 1.71
CA ARG A 896 2.71 -6.25 2.61
C ARG A 896 4.07 -6.33 1.92
N GLU A 897 4.22 -7.21 0.93
CA GLU A 897 5.46 -7.33 0.14
C GLU A 897 5.60 -6.15 -0.85
N ALA A 898 4.50 -5.70 -1.46
CA ALA A 898 4.44 -4.46 -2.25
C ALA A 898 4.76 -3.23 -1.40
N GLU A 899 4.05 -3.00 -0.29
CA GLU A 899 4.32 -1.89 0.63
C GLU A 899 5.78 -1.89 1.15
N ALA A 900 6.38 -3.06 1.35
CA ALA A 900 7.77 -3.17 1.77
C ALA A 900 8.74 -2.75 0.65
N ALA A 901 8.50 -3.18 -0.58
CA ALA A 901 9.31 -2.81 -1.74
C ALA A 901 9.20 -1.32 -2.10
N GLU A 902 7.99 -0.75 -2.11
CA GLU A 902 7.76 0.68 -2.36
C GLU A 902 8.49 1.56 -1.33
N ARG A 903 8.39 1.18 -0.04
CA ARG A 903 9.09 1.84 1.06
C ARG A 903 10.60 1.68 0.96
N GLU A 904 11.09 0.50 0.57
CA GLU A 904 12.51 0.22 0.39
C GLU A 904 13.12 1.05 -0.74
N ALA A 905 12.46 1.12 -1.90
CA ALA A 905 12.90 1.94 -3.02
C ALA A 905 12.84 3.44 -2.69
N ARG A 906 11.74 3.92 -2.09
CA ARG A 906 11.62 5.32 -1.63
C ARG A 906 12.74 5.70 -0.66
N ALA A 907 13.06 4.84 0.31
CA ALA A 907 14.15 5.08 1.25
C ALA A 907 15.54 5.08 0.57
N TRP A 908 15.76 4.22 -0.42
CA TRP A 908 17.00 4.19 -1.21
C TRP A 908 17.17 5.47 -2.04
N LEU A 909 16.12 5.92 -2.74
CA LEU A 909 16.13 7.15 -3.53
C LEU A 909 16.31 8.40 -2.66
N VAL A 910 15.71 8.44 -1.47
CA VAL A 910 15.97 9.48 -0.45
C VAL A 910 17.45 9.48 -0.04
N ALA A 911 18.04 8.30 0.21
CA ALA A 911 19.45 8.20 0.57
C ALA A 911 20.39 8.57 -0.60
N GLN A 912 20.03 8.29 -1.85
CA GLN A 912 20.78 8.81 -3.02
C GLN A 912 20.73 10.35 -3.06
N PHE A 913 19.56 10.95 -2.89
CA PHE A 913 19.41 12.42 -2.86
C PHE A 913 20.20 13.07 -1.72
N MET A 914 20.17 12.48 -0.52
CA MET A 914 20.91 12.99 0.63
C MET A 914 22.42 12.75 0.57
N ALA A 915 22.90 11.78 -0.22
CA ALA A 915 24.34 11.53 -0.38
C ALA A 915 25.06 12.72 -1.04
N GLY A 916 24.39 13.46 -1.93
CA GLY A 916 24.90 14.70 -2.51
C GLY A 916 24.90 15.91 -1.57
N ARG A 917 24.44 15.74 -0.31
CA ARG A 917 24.31 16.78 0.72
C ARG A 917 25.16 16.51 1.96
N VAL A 918 26.09 15.55 1.92
CA VAL A 918 26.97 15.25 3.05
C VAL A 918 27.90 16.44 3.30
N GLY A 919 27.89 16.96 4.53
CA GLY A 919 28.54 18.22 4.90
C GLY A 919 27.62 19.45 4.92
N ASP A 920 26.42 19.38 4.34
CA ASP A 920 25.46 20.49 4.39
C ASP A 920 24.94 20.73 5.81
N PRO A 921 24.77 21.99 6.24
CA PRO A 921 23.97 22.33 7.41
C PRO A 921 22.48 22.15 7.10
N ALA A 922 21.72 21.65 8.07
CA ALA A 922 20.27 21.53 7.99
C ALA A 922 19.61 21.88 9.33
N GLU A 923 18.39 22.41 9.29
CA GLU A 923 17.51 22.46 10.46
C GLU A 923 16.52 21.29 10.44
N GLY A 924 16.11 20.86 11.63
CA GLY A 924 15.05 19.87 11.79
C GLY A 924 14.46 19.84 13.20
N ILE A 925 13.29 19.22 13.32
CA ILE A 925 12.54 19.05 14.57
C ILE A 925 12.61 17.60 15.05
N VAL A 926 12.87 17.38 16.35
CA VAL A 926 12.96 16.04 16.95
C VAL A 926 11.57 15.38 17.00
N VAL A 927 11.35 14.38 16.15
CA VAL A 927 10.07 13.63 16.01
C VAL A 927 10.04 12.28 16.71
N ASP A 928 11.20 11.70 17.04
CA ASP A 928 11.33 10.46 17.84
C ASP A 928 12.53 10.57 18.77
N ILE A 929 12.46 9.95 19.95
CA ILE A 929 13.52 9.98 20.98
C ILE A 929 13.56 8.68 21.77
N GLY A 930 14.76 8.16 22.02
CA GLY A 930 14.91 6.92 22.77
C GLY A 930 16.35 6.56 23.11
N PRO A 931 16.61 5.31 23.53
CA PRO A 931 17.96 4.82 23.81
C PRO A 931 18.91 4.89 22.60
N PHE A 932 18.37 4.91 21.39
CA PHE A 932 19.11 5.00 20.12
C PHE A 932 19.63 6.42 19.79
N GLY A 933 19.11 7.46 20.46
CA GLY A 933 19.36 8.85 20.09
C GLY A 933 18.08 9.60 19.72
N LEU A 934 18.16 10.44 18.70
CA LEU A 934 17.06 11.24 18.16
C LEU A 934 16.73 10.81 16.72
N VAL A 935 15.48 10.99 16.31
CA VAL A 935 15.10 11.15 14.91
C VAL A 935 14.64 12.58 14.71
N LEU A 936 15.23 13.27 13.73
CA LEU A 936 14.80 14.59 13.29
C LEU A 936 14.01 14.42 12.00
N ALA A 937 12.88 15.12 11.87
CA ALA A 937 12.38 15.50 10.56
C ALA A 937 13.09 16.80 10.18
N LEU A 938 13.90 16.78 9.13
CA LEU A 938 14.51 17.98 8.57
C LEU A 938 13.43 18.84 7.90
N ASP A 939 13.67 20.15 7.76
CA ASP A 939 12.73 21.04 7.07
C ASP A 939 12.96 21.00 5.54
N GLU A 940 14.20 21.19 5.09
CA GLU A 940 14.58 21.24 3.66
C GLU A 940 15.87 20.42 3.41
N PRO A 941 15.81 19.31 2.64
CA PRO A 941 14.59 18.60 2.21
C PRO A 941 13.85 17.96 3.40
N PRO A 942 12.53 17.75 3.31
CA PRO A 942 11.72 17.20 4.39
C PRO A 942 11.88 15.68 4.51
N VAL A 943 13.00 15.24 5.08
CA VAL A 943 13.38 13.84 5.27
C VAL A 943 13.59 13.50 6.75
N GLU A 944 13.44 12.23 7.12
CA GLU A 944 13.82 11.76 8.45
C GLU A 944 15.30 11.38 8.50
N ALA A 945 16.04 11.98 9.44
CA ALA A 945 17.45 11.72 9.71
C ALA A 945 17.66 11.25 11.15
N THR A 946 18.54 10.28 11.36
CA THR A 946 18.89 9.77 12.69
C THR A 946 20.11 10.51 13.24
N LEU A 947 20.03 10.95 14.50
CA LEU A 947 21.16 11.47 15.27
C LEU A 947 21.48 10.44 16.37
N PRO A 948 22.47 9.54 16.17
CA PRO A 948 22.80 8.49 17.14
C PRO A 948 23.17 9.05 18.52
N ILE A 949 22.85 8.33 19.60
CA ILE A 949 23.13 8.79 20.97
C ILE A 949 24.64 9.03 21.20
N GLU A 950 25.50 8.28 20.50
CA GLU A 950 26.96 8.41 20.49
C GLU A 950 27.44 9.73 19.86
N ARG A 951 26.63 10.34 18.97
CA ARG A 951 26.94 11.60 18.27
C ARG A 951 26.44 12.84 19.03
N LEU A 952 25.67 12.70 20.13
CA LEU A 952 25.13 13.83 20.92
C LEU A 952 26.17 14.57 21.81
N GLY A 953 27.47 14.38 21.55
CA GLY A 953 28.56 15.18 22.13
C GLY A 953 29.34 14.53 23.28
N VAL A 954 30.35 15.25 23.75
CA VAL A 954 31.40 14.71 24.63
C VAL A 954 30.92 14.47 26.07
N GLY A 955 30.46 13.25 26.35
CA GLY A 955 30.16 12.78 27.70
C GLY A 955 29.27 11.53 27.72
N ARG A 956 29.03 10.96 28.92
CA ARG A 956 28.04 9.86 29.08
C ARG A 956 26.61 10.42 29.06
N VAL A 957 26.14 10.84 27.88
CA VAL A 957 24.73 11.13 27.62
C VAL A 957 23.85 9.94 27.98
N ARG A 958 22.64 10.19 28.48
CA ARG A 958 21.67 9.15 28.84
C ARG A 958 20.24 9.59 28.52
N PHE A 959 19.46 8.64 28.01
CA PHE A 959 18.01 8.75 27.91
C PHE A 959 17.36 8.59 29.29
N ASP A 960 16.42 9.48 29.62
CA ASP A 960 15.62 9.48 30.84
C ASP A 960 14.15 9.19 30.46
N PRO A 961 13.73 7.91 30.43
CA PRO A 961 12.41 7.51 29.92
C PRO A 961 11.26 8.12 30.73
N ARG A 962 11.47 8.39 32.03
CA ARG A 962 10.47 9.05 32.89
C ARG A 962 10.20 10.52 32.55
N LYS A 963 10.96 11.09 31.61
CA LYS A 963 10.83 12.49 31.17
C LYS A 963 10.90 12.64 29.64
N MET A 964 11.08 11.55 28.89
CA MET A 964 11.23 11.53 27.43
C MET A 964 12.27 12.54 26.90
N VAL A 965 13.47 12.50 27.47
CA VAL A 965 14.60 13.39 27.14
C VAL A 965 15.93 12.67 27.17
N ILE A 966 16.88 13.10 26.35
CA ILE A 966 18.30 12.73 26.48
C ILE A 966 19.02 13.88 27.19
N ARG A 967 19.88 13.54 28.18
CA ARG A 967 20.61 14.51 28.99
C ARG A 967 22.09 14.19 29.04
N SER A 968 22.92 15.21 28.86
CA SER A 968 24.32 15.17 29.25
C SER A 968 24.47 15.34 30.77
N PRO A 969 25.50 14.76 31.42
CA PRO A 969 25.78 15.01 32.84
C PRO A 969 26.07 16.49 33.15
N GLY A 970 25.74 16.94 34.37
CA GLY A 970 26.04 18.30 34.83
C GLY A 970 25.17 19.38 34.18
N ARG A 971 25.81 20.44 33.64
CA ARG A 971 25.15 21.56 32.92
C ARG A 971 25.17 21.38 31.39
N GLY A 972 25.27 20.15 30.88
CA GLY A 972 25.27 19.88 29.45
C GLY A 972 23.87 19.99 28.80
N PRO A 973 23.77 19.82 27.47
CA PRO A 973 22.51 19.92 26.74
C PRO A 973 21.45 18.90 27.19
N VAL A 974 20.19 19.26 26.95
CA VAL A 974 19.01 18.42 27.19
C VAL A 974 18.12 18.44 25.97
N TYR A 975 18.04 17.31 25.27
CA TYR A 975 17.28 17.11 24.05
C TYR A 975 15.86 16.63 24.36
N ARG A 976 14.86 17.12 23.63
CA ARG A 976 13.42 16.83 23.83
C ARG A 976 12.71 16.59 22.51
N LEU A 977 11.57 15.91 22.54
CA LEU A 977 10.61 15.92 21.44
C LEU A 977 10.18 17.36 21.10
N GLY A 978 9.99 17.63 19.81
CA GLY A 978 9.55 18.93 19.31
C GLY A 978 10.58 20.06 19.43
N GLN A 979 11.80 19.76 19.89
CA GLN A 979 12.91 20.70 19.86
C GLN A 979 13.44 20.83 18.42
N ARG A 980 13.62 22.07 17.94
CA ARG A 980 14.41 22.33 16.73
C ARG A 980 15.91 22.26 17.04
N LEU A 981 16.68 21.75 16.09
CA LEU A 981 18.12 21.59 16.15
C LEU A 981 18.74 21.97 14.80
N GLU A 982 19.83 22.74 14.87
CA GLU A 982 20.80 22.87 13.78
C GLU A 982 21.71 21.63 13.78
N VAL A 983 21.84 20.97 12.64
CA VAL A 983 22.63 19.76 12.44
C VAL A 983 23.43 19.85 11.15
N ILE A 984 24.40 18.93 10.98
CA ILE A 984 25.13 18.71 9.73
C ILE A 984 24.83 17.28 9.26
N VAL A 985 24.67 17.08 7.96
CA VAL A 985 24.57 15.74 7.35
C VAL A 985 25.95 15.06 7.45
N ASP A 986 26.13 14.22 8.46
CA ASP A 986 27.38 13.59 8.86
C ASP A 986 27.72 12.38 7.97
N ARG A 987 26.72 11.55 7.64
CA ARG A 987 26.90 10.36 6.83
C ARG A 987 25.62 9.92 6.15
N VAL A 988 25.73 9.50 4.89
CA VAL A 988 24.65 8.84 4.17
C VAL A 988 25.17 7.54 3.56
N ASP A 989 24.36 6.48 3.63
CA ASP A 989 24.66 5.16 3.06
C ASP A 989 23.41 4.65 2.31
N PRO A 990 23.40 4.74 0.96
CA PRO A 990 22.28 4.25 0.14
C PRO A 990 22.01 2.75 0.27
N LEU A 991 23.04 1.92 0.54
CA LEU A 991 22.87 0.47 0.69
C LEU A 991 22.17 0.11 2.00
N THR A 992 22.44 0.83 3.09
CA THR A 992 21.68 0.69 4.36
C THR A 992 20.48 1.62 4.49
N ARG A 993 20.25 2.50 3.49
CA ARG A 993 19.21 3.53 3.44
C ARG A 993 19.20 4.44 4.68
N ARG A 994 20.40 4.79 5.17
CA ARG A 994 20.58 5.61 6.37
C ARG A 994 21.00 7.03 6.01
N VAL A 995 20.37 7.99 6.68
CA VAL A 995 20.76 9.40 6.72
C VAL A 995 21.08 9.71 8.17
N GLU A 996 22.37 9.77 8.49
CA GLU A 996 22.89 10.06 9.82
C GLU A 996 23.37 11.52 9.88
N VAL A 997 22.91 12.24 10.91
CA VAL A 997 23.27 13.64 11.16
C VAL A 997 24.06 13.77 12.47
N ALA A 998 24.88 14.81 12.58
CA ALA A 998 25.56 15.21 13.80
C ALA A 998 25.09 16.62 14.21
N PRO A 999 25.17 17.01 15.51
CA PRO A 999 24.96 18.40 15.89
C PRO A 999 26.00 19.30 15.21
N VAL A 1000 25.61 20.52 14.80
CA VAL A 1000 26.58 21.62 14.67
C VAL A 1000 27.32 21.75 16.01
N GLU A 1001 28.61 22.12 16.00
CA GLU A 1001 29.42 22.21 17.22
C GLU A 1001 28.69 22.96 18.34
N PRO A 1002 28.70 22.47 19.59
CA PRO A 1002 27.96 23.09 20.69
C PRO A 1002 28.41 24.55 20.83
N PRO A 1003 27.49 25.54 20.70
CA PRO A 1003 27.83 26.91 20.35
C PRO A 1003 28.92 27.45 21.28
N PRO A 1004 29.98 28.06 20.71
CA PRO A 1004 31.25 28.26 21.38
C PRO A 1004 31.00 28.93 22.72
N ARG A 1005 31.35 28.22 23.81
CA ARG A 1005 30.93 28.58 25.17
C ARG A 1005 31.20 30.07 25.39
N ARG A 1006 30.12 30.87 25.45
CA ARG A 1006 30.20 32.21 26.05
C ARG A 1006 30.78 31.98 27.43
N ARG A 1007 32.03 32.40 27.61
CA ARG A 1007 32.63 32.50 28.93
C ARG A 1007 31.68 33.40 29.71
N GLU A 1008 31.13 32.91 30.81
CA GLU A 1008 30.55 33.83 31.80
C GLU A 1008 31.72 34.73 32.20
N ASP A 1009 31.69 35.99 31.76
CA ASP A 1009 32.78 36.94 31.99
C ASP A 1009 32.90 37.17 33.49
N GLY A 1010 33.82 36.43 34.11
CA GLY A 1010 34.09 36.47 35.54
C GLY A 1010 34.44 37.89 35.95
N GLY A 1011 33.50 38.56 36.60
CA GLY A 1011 33.39 40.02 36.58
C GLY A 1011 34.62 40.79 37.04
N ARG A 1012 35.54 41.09 36.11
CA ARG A 1012 36.56 42.13 36.26
C ARG A 1012 35.97 43.46 35.81
N GLY A 1013 35.25 44.09 36.74
CA GLY A 1013 34.51 45.32 36.46
C GLY A 1013 35.41 46.44 35.94
N ARG A 1014 34.96 47.13 34.90
CA ARG A 1014 35.50 48.44 34.52
C ARG A 1014 35.16 49.43 35.62
N ARG A 1015 36.17 49.82 36.41
CA ARG A 1015 36.14 51.11 37.12
C ARG A 1015 36.06 52.22 36.08
N SER A 1016 35.06 53.09 36.18
CA SER A 1016 35.15 54.43 35.59
C SER A 1016 36.19 55.26 36.35
N GLU A 1017 36.81 56.21 35.67
CA GLU A 1017 37.82 57.08 36.28
C GLU A 1017 37.18 58.15 37.19
N ALA A 1018 37.78 58.36 38.35
CA ALA A 1018 37.70 59.60 39.10
C ALA A 1018 39.05 59.83 39.80
N ARG A 1019 39.61 61.04 39.66
CA ARG A 1019 40.99 61.37 40.07
C ARG A 1019 41.08 61.89 41.53
N LYS A 1020 42.29 61.77 42.10
CA LYS A 1020 42.90 62.52 43.24
C LYS A 1020 42.54 62.14 44.70
N ARG A 1021 43.55 61.50 45.33
CA ARG A 1021 44.25 61.85 46.61
C ARG A 1021 43.54 61.79 47.99
N SER A 1022 44.30 61.21 48.93
CA SER A 1022 44.38 61.47 50.38
C SER A 1022 43.41 60.74 51.35
N PRO A 1023 43.79 60.53 52.65
CA PRO A 1023 43.37 59.32 53.39
C PRO A 1023 42.75 59.52 54.80
N ARG A 1024 42.38 58.39 55.43
CA ARG A 1024 41.77 58.21 56.79
C ARG A 1024 40.25 58.48 56.81
N ARG A 1025 39.41 57.86 57.67
CA ARG A 1025 39.61 57.27 59.02
C ARG A 1025 38.83 55.94 59.24
N ARG A 1026 38.77 55.42 60.48
CA ARG A 1026 38.26 54.07 60.87
C ARG A 1026 36.76 54.00 61.20
N GLY A 1027 36.15 52.84 60.93
CA GLY A 1027 35.05 52.22 61.73
C GLY A 1027 33.61 52.68 61.44
N GLY A 1028 32.57 51.89 61.75
CA GLY A 1028 32.54 50.50 62.24
C GLY A 1028 31.19 50.07 62.87
N ARG A 1029 30.84 48.77 62.80
CA ARG A 1029 29.50 48.17 63.17
C ARG A 1029 28.36 48.70 62.25
N GLY A 1030 27.27 47.98 61.95
CA GLY A 1030 26.66 46.76 62.50
C GLY A 1030 25.29 47.12 63.11
N GLY A 1031 24.16 46.43 62.86
CA GLY A 1031 23.87 45.26 62.01
C GLY A 1031 22.47 44.71 62.36
N ARG A 1032 22.15 43.47 61.93
CA ARG A 1032 21.00 42.63 62.36
C ARG A 1032 19.56 43.09 61.98
N ARG A 1033 18.76 42.06 61.66
CA ARG A 1033 17.27 41.98 61.66
C ARG A 1033 16.55 42.70 60.50
N ARG A 1034 15.37 42.21 60.06
CA ARG A 1034 14.58 41.07 60.57
C ARG A 1034 14.02 40.21 59.45
#